data_AF-A0A4S3J9X2-F1
#
_entry.id   AF-A0A4S3J9X2-F1
#
_cell.length_a   1.000
_cell.length_b   1.000
_cell.length_c   1.000
_cell.angle_alpha   90.00
_cell.angle_beta   90.00
_cell.angle_gamma   90.00
#
_symmetry.space_group_name_H-M   'P 1'
#
loop_
_entity.id
_entity.type
_entity.pdbx_description
1 polymer ?
#
loop_
_entity_poly.entity_id
_entity_poly.type
_entity_poly.pdbx_seq_one_letter_code
_entity_poly.pdbx_strand_id
1 'polypeptide(L)'
;MAKMGYVQGQGLGSSGQGIINPIEAQARPTGAGLGAVREKTKQARDEEKRAAAHRGETLEESSDEEHRRRQKKEKKKREIRSATGTPVPRSKPQFRTAREMEADMEGLEVPNVLKSLIDATGKEQRVLTSTAGLMTPLEFVNQAEGEAIKIAQRARHDLEAFADEWKGLTERKSFVDLEETQIVDQLDTLQQRADQLAELITAVQALEIAPDDASSSNVRTRFDDVTQKLESLEIQYRPHILEYRLPETAVAAIHPLFRQAMEEWEPLQEPTFLVSHLRRLQPLLLARREDSAQNHYQPRQSTSPYETMIYTLWLPRVRSALLNEWDVFDPTPATSLMVAWKEILPSFVYANVLDQLVVPKLTAGLKEWKPRSTSSSRRSSSSRYPWWLFTWLQYLDERHTDPKQATGLLSDAKRKFRVLLDTWDLHRGLVSGLDLWRDALGSEFDTCLRHHLLPRLSHHLREEFEVNPQDQDLTALEDVLKWKEFFQPNVMALLLVAEFFPKWHHILYVWLTNDPNYEEVAQWFSWWRTQIPADLNDMTIIDDEWNKGLQSMDLASRLGHRAATELPLPSTTTTTTAVPSEEKKKPVESTPGRKPKVVEEVAFKDILESWCTEQGLIMLPLREAHPQNGLPLFRITASATGKGGVVAFLQGDVVWVQNKKAKEIWEPMGLEDRLVERAEGLK
;
A
#
# COMPACT_ATOMS: atom_id res chain seq x y z
N MET A 1 34.51 -19.10 -10.98
CA MET A 1 33.61 -18.01 -11.46
C MET A 1 32.67 -18.49 -12.57
N ALA A 2 33.13 -19.22 -13.59
CA ALA A 2 32.25 -19.72 -14.68
C ALA A 2 31.05 -20.58 -14.20
N LYS A 3 31.23 -21.42 -13.16
CA LYS A 3 30.13 -22.21 -12.56
C LYS A 3 29.08 -21.38 -11.80
N MET A 4 29.31 -20.08 -11.58
CA MET A 4 28.38 -19.16 -10.90
C MET A 4 27.75 -18.14 -11.86
N GLY A 5 27.74 -18.42 -13.17
CA GLY A 5 27.10 -17.56 -14.18
C GLY A 5 27.96 -16.39 -14.67
N TYR A 6 29.26 -16.37 -14.35
CA TYR A 6 30.17 -15.37 -14.91
C TYR A 6 30.44 -15.66 -16.40
N VAL A 7 30.07 -14.72 -17.27
CA VAL A 7 30.37 -14.72 -18.71
C VAL A 7 31.47 -13.69 -18.95
N GLN A 8 32.54 -14.08 -19.66
CA GLN A 8 33.68 -13.19 -19.91
C GLN A 8 33.22 -11.94 -20.68
N GLY A 9 33.35 -10.77 -20.05
CA GLY A 9 32.90 -9.49 -20.60
C GLY A 9 31.54 -8.98 -20.09
N GLN A 10 30.82 -9.76 -19.27
CA GLN A 10 29.60 -9.32 -18.58
C GLN A 10 29.79 -9.37 -17.05
N GLY A 11 29.20 -8.39 -16.37
CA GLY A 11 29.22 -8.31 -14.92
C GLY A 11 28.41 -9.41 -14.27
N LEU A 12 28.83 -9.88 -13.09
CA LEU A 12 28.11 -10.93 -12.35
C LEU A 12 26.76 -10.44 -11.82
N GLY A 13 25.65 -11.10 -12.15
CA GLY A 13 24.30 -10.75 -11.68
C GLY A 13 23.27 -10.73 -12.83
N SER A 14 21.98 -10.89 -12.51
CA SER A 14 20.90 -10.96 -13.52
C SER A 14 20.77 -9.71 -14.40
N SER A 15 21.24 -8.56 -13.90
CA SER A 15 21.29 -7.27 -14.59
C SER A 15 22.70 -6.87 -15.06
N GLY A 16 23.70 -7.76 -14.95
CA GLY A 16 25.07 -7.47 -15.39
C GLY A 16 25.84 -6.46 -14.53
N GLN A 17 25.39 -6.22 -13.29
CA GLN A 17 25.91 -5.15 -12.40
C GLN A 17 27.21 -5.49 -11.67
N GLY A 18 27.62 -6.76 -11.63
CA GLY A 18 28.83 -7.17 -10.91
C GLY A 18 30.13 -6.82 -11.63
N ILE A 19 31.25 -6.94 -10.92
CA ILE A 19 32.58 -6.58 -11.42
C ILE A 19 32.95 -7.49 -12.60
N ILE A 20 33.30 -6.88 -13.74
CA ILE A 20 33.63 -7.60 -14.98
C ILE A 20 35.01 -8.27 -14.91
N ASN A 21 36.03 -7.60 -14.36
CA ASN A 21 37.38 -8.13 -14.24
C ASN A 21 37.77 -8.34 -12.77
N PRO A 22 38.43 -9.46 -12.40
CA PRO A 22 38.91 -9.66 -11.03
C PRO A 22 39.77 -8.50 -10.54
N ILE A 23 39.64 -8.15 -9.24
CA ILE A 23 40.35 -7.02 -8.64
C ILE A 23 41.87 -7.30 -8.64
N GLU A 24 42.61 -6.55 -9.45
CA GLU A 24 44.08 -6.57 -9.46
C GLU A 24 44.65 -5.55 -8.46
N ALA A 25 45.50 -6.02 -7.55
CA ALA A 25 46.20 -5.16 -6.60
C ALA A 25 47.49 -4.60 -7.22
N GLN A 26 47.67 -3.28 -7.21
CA GLN A 26 48.90 -2.64 -7.65
C GLN A 26 49.87 -2.48 -6.47
N ALA A 27 50.94 -3.28 -6.45
CA ALA A 27 51.99 -3.15 -5.45
C ALA A 27 52.74 -1.82 -5.60
N ARG A 28 53.02 -1.15 -4.47
CA ARG A 28 53.80 0.10 -4.47
C ARG A 28 55.28 -0.22 -4.69
N PRO A 29 56.02 0.60 -5.46
CA PRO A 29 57.47 0.59 -5.42
C PRO A 29 57.94 0.99 -4.02
N THR A 30 58.90 0.27 -3.46
CA THR A 30 59.48 0.55 -2.14
C THR A 30 60.13 1.94 -2.11
N GLY A 31 59.73 2.80 -1.16
CA GLY A 31 60.29 4.14 -0.95
C GLY A 31 59.52 5.31 -1.57
N ALA A 32 58.36 5.08 -2.22
CA ALA A 32 57.54 6.16 -2.79
C ALA A 32 56.50 6.71 -1.78
N GLY A 33 56.46 8.04 -1.59
CA GLY A 33 55.49 8.73 -0.74
C GLY A 33 54.05 8.72 -1.30
N LEU A 34 53.07 8.96 -0.42
CA LEU A 34 51.62 8.83 -0.67
C LEU A 34 51.06 9.64 -1.88
N GLY A 35 51.77 10.67 -2.36
CA GLY A 35 51.36 11.46 -3.53
C GLY A 35 51.94 11.00 -4.88
N ALA A 36 52.94 10.09 -4.89
CA ALA A 36 53.69 9.75 -6.10
C ALA A 36 53.04 8.65 -6.95
N VAL A 37 52.13 7.85 -6.37
CA VAL A 37 51.50 6.71 -7.05
C VAL A 37 49.98 6.85 -6.96
N ARG A 38 49.29 6.81 -8.12
CA ARG A 38 47.83 6.76 -8.17
C ARG A 38 47.35 5.40 -7.64
N GLU A 39 46.74 5.40 -6.46
CA GLU A 39 46.34 4.17 -5.74
C GLU A 39 45.18 3.40 -6.41
N LYS A 40 44.28 4.12 -7.11
CA LYS A 40 43.21 3.48 -7.91
C LYS A 40 43.76 3.02 -9.26
N THR A 41 43.70 1.71 -9.53
CA THR A 41 44.01 1.11 -10.84
C THR A 41 43.08 1.64 -11.94
N LYS A 42 43.53 1.61 -13.20
CA LYS A 42 42.71 2.05 -14.35
C LYS A 42 41.40 1.24 -14.44
N GLN A 43 41.49 -0.07 -14.21
CA GLN A 43 40.33 -0.97 -14.20
C GLN A 43 39.28 -0.56 -13.15
N ALA A 44 39.68 -0.22 -11.92
CA ALA A 44 38.76 0.19 -10.86
C ALA A 44 38.02 1.50 -11.21
N ARG A 45 38.67 2.44 -11.90
CA ARG A 45 38.05 3.69 -12.34
C ARG A 45 37.04 3.46 -13.47
N ASP A 46 37.35 2.58 -14.40
CA ASP A 46 36.46 2.27 -15.52
C ASP A 46 35.20 1.51 -15.03
N GLU A 47 35.35 0.68 -13.99
CA GLU A 47 34.22 0.03 -13.30
C GLU A 47 33.33 1.04 -12.56
N GLU A 48 33.93 1.96 -11.82
CA GLU A 48 33.22 3.02 -11.08
C GLU A 48 32.42 3.94 -12.03
N LYS A 49 33.01 4.30 -13.18
CA LYS A 49 32.31 5.06 -14.24
C LYS A 49 31.14 4.30 -14.85
N ARG A 50 31.28 2.98 -15.06
CA ARG A 50 30.19 2.15 -15.60
C ARG A 50 29.06 1.99 -14.59
N ALA A 51 29.39 1.78 -13.31
CA ALA A 51 28.41 1.67 -12.23
C ALA A 51 27.65 2.99 -12.00
N ALA A 52 28.31 4.14 -12.15
CA ALA A 52 27.66 5.46 -12.10
C ALA A 52 26.73 5.69 -13.31
N ALA A 53 27.18 5.36 -14.53
CA ALA A 53 26.35 5.43 -15.74
C ALA A 53 25.09 4.55 -15.65
N HIS A 54 25.20 3.36 -15.05
CA HIS A 54 24.08 2.46 -14.85
C HIS A 54 23.12 2.91 -13.74
N ARG A 55 23.56 3.76 -12.81
CA ARG A 55 22.74 4.41 -11.77
C ARG A 55 22.05 5.69 -12.24
N GLY A 56 22.29 6.12 -13.48
CA GLY A 56 21.72 7.36 -14.03
C GLY A 56 22.33 8.64 -13.44
N GLU A 57 23.43 8.52 -12.69
CA GLU A 57 24.17 9.65 -12.13
C GLU A 57 25.15 10.16 -13.18
N THR A 58 24.99 11.41 -13.63
CA THR A 58 26.05 12.13 -14.30
C THR A 58 27.09 12.50 -13.26
N LEU A 59 28.20 11.76 -13.20
CA LEU A 59 29.38 12.22 -12.46
C LEU A 59 29.81 13.55 -13.08
N GLU A 60 29.51 14.66 -12.41
CA GLU A 60 30.13 15.95 -12.70
C GLU A 60 31.62 15.81 -12.40
N GLU A 61 32.42 15.57 -13.44
CA GLU A 61 33.89 15.55 -13.44
C GLU A 61 34.44 16.98 -13.20
N SER A 62 34.10 17.60 -12.06
CA SER A 62 34.49 18.97 -11.73
C SER A 62 36.00 19.13 -11.52
N SER A 63 36.70 18.06 -11.11
CA SER A 63 38.15 18.10 -10.87
C SER A 63 39.01 17.62 -12.06
N ASP A 64 38.56 16.61 -12.81
CA ASP A 64 39.35 16.00 -13.90
C ASP A 64 39.28 16.82 -15.21
N GLU A 65 38.16 17.53 -15.48
CA GLU A 65 38.02 18.33 -16.69
C GLU A 65 38.87 19.62 -16.65
N GLU A 66 39.14 20.17 -15.46
CA GLU A 66 40.06 21.30 -15.30
C GLU A 66 41.52 20.90 -15.57
N HIS A 67 41.94 19.74 -15.06
CA HIS A 67 43.28 19.19 -15.31
C HIS A 67 43.49 18.79 -16.77
N ARG A 68 42.44 18.24 -17.42
CA ARG A 68 42.46 17.86 -18.84
C ARG A 68 42.38 19.06 -19.78
N ARG A 69 41.64 20.13 -19.40
CA ARG A 69 41.66 21.43 -20.08
C ARG A 69 43.01 22.13 -19.95
N ARG A 70 43.66 22.08 -18.78
CA ARG A 70 45.03 22.58 -18.56
C ARG A 70 46.05 21.81 -19.42
N GLN A 71 45.98 20.48 -19.47
CA GLN A 71 46.84 19.67 -20.35
C GLN A 71 46.55 19.85 -21.85
N LYS A 72 45.29 20.02 -22.28
CA LYS A 72 44.95 20.35 -23.67
C LYS A 72 45.43 21.76 -24.04
N LYS A 73 45.35 22.74 -23.13
CA LYS A 73 45.94 24.08 -23.32
C LYS A 73 47.46 24.01 -23.42
N GLU A 74 48.14 23.19 -22.62
CA GLU A 74 49.58 22.97 -22.72
C GLU A 74 50.01 22.23 -23.98
N LYS A 75 49.26 21.20 -24.41
CA LYS A 75 49.52 20.49 -25.67
C LYS A 75 49.28 21.38 -26.88
N LYS A 76 48.20 22.18 -26.94
CA LYS A 76 48.00 23.20 -27.99
C LYS A 76 49.10 24.27 -27.97
N LYS A 77 49.58 24.68 -26.80
CA LYS A 77 50.74 25.60 -26.68
C LYS A 77 52.05 24.97 -27.16
N ARG A 78 52.22 23.65 -27.08
CA ARG A 78 53.39 22.92 -27.61
C ARG A 78 53.29 22.66 -29.11
N GLU A 79 52.10 22.37 -29.65
CA GLU A 79 51.87 22.12 -31.08
C GLU A 79 51.98 23.40 -31.94
N ILE A 80 51.57 24.56 -31.41
CA ILE A 80 51.79 25.86 -32.10
C ILE A 80 53.29 26.23 -32.15
N ARG A 81 54.13 25.63 -31.30
CA ARG A 81 55.58 25.86 -31.27
C ARG A 81 56.39 24.87 -32.11
N SER A 82 55.75 23.88 -32.76
CA SER A 82 56.45 22.84 -33.54
C SER A 82 56.33 22.99 -35.07
N ALA A 83 55.78 24.09 -35.58
CA ALA A 83 55.61 24.33 -37.02
C ALA A 83 56.58 25.35 -37.63
N THR A 84 57.61 25.79 -36.91
CA THR A 84 58.68 26.60 -37.51
C THR A 84 60.00 26.23 -36.87
N GLY A 85 60.73 25.37 -37.57
CA GLY A 85 62.08 24.94 -37.23
C GLY A 85 63.05 26.10 -37.29
N THR A 86 63.17 26.81 -36.17
CA THR A 86 64.33 27.63 -35.84
C THR A 86 64.64 27.36 -34.37
N PRO A 87 65.86 26.93 -34.02
CA PRO A 87 66.21 26.79 -32.62
C PRO A 87 66.17 28.18 -32.02
N VAL A 88 65.15 28.45 -31.18
CA VAL A 88 65.13 29.66 -30.36
C VAL A 88 66.40 29.58 -29.52
N PRO A 89 67.39 30.48 -29.72
CA PRO A 89 68.56 30.50 -28.87
C PRO A 89 68.02 30.64 -27.44
N ARG A 90 68.53 29.84 -26.49
CA ARG A 90 68.27 30.10 -25.07
C ARG A 90 68.50 31.60 -24.89
N SER A 91 67.44 32.35 -24.57
CA SER A 91 67.59 33.75 -24.22
C SER A 91 68.66 33.74 -23.14
N LYS A 92 69.79 34.42 -23.38
CA LYS A 92 70.85 34.55 -22.38
C LYS A 92 70.15 34.87 -21.06
N PRO A 93 70.48 34.21 -19.93
CA PRO A 93 69.83 34.50 -18.66
C PRO A 93 69.83 36.01 -18.48
N GLN A 94 68.64 36.59 -18.57
CA GLN A 94 68.48 38.03 -18.48
C GLN A 94 68.46 38.28 -16.99
N PHE A 95 69.64 38.56 -16.45
CA PHE A 95 69.82 38.74 -15.04
C PHE A 95 69.07 40.00 -14.63
N ARG A 96 68.03 39.81 -13.81
CA ARG A 96 67.23 40.93 -13.27
C ARG A 96 68.11 41.78 -12.39
N THR A 97 68.05 43.10 -12.55
CA THR A 97 68.75 44.00 -11.64
C THR A 97 68.06 44.00 -10.27
N ALA A 98 68.81 44.28 -9.20
CA ALA A 98 68.22 44.36 -7.85
C ALA A 98 67.07 45.37 -7.77
N ARG A 99 67.11 46.43 -8.60
CA ARG A 99 66.04 47.44 -8.72
C ARG A 99 64.80 46.92 -9.46
N GLU A 100 64.95 46.01 -10.42
CA GLU A 100 63.83 45.30 -11.04
C GLU A 100 63.22 44.29 -10.06
N MET A 101 64.02 43.68 -9.19
CA MET A 101 63.50 42.81 -8.12
C MET A 101 62.73 43.59 -7.04
N GLU A 102 63.22 44.78 -6.65
CA GLU A 102 62.49 45.71 -5.77
C GLU A 102 61.19 46.23 -6.43
N ALA A 103 61.16 46.39 -7.75
CA ALA A 103 59.97 46.84 -8.48
C ALA A 103 58.96 45.71 -8.77
N ASP A 104 59.44 44.48 -8.97
CA ASP A 104 58.62 43.29 -9.23
C ASP A 104 57.98 42.74 -7.94
N MET A 105 58.60 42.95 -6.79
CA MET A 105 58.16 42.45 -5.49
C MET A 105 57.78 43.60 -4.57
N GLU A 106 56.49 43.91 -4.54
CA GLU A 106 55.93 44.98 -3.72
C GLU A 106 56.33 44.81 -2.24
N GLY A 107 57.02 45.81 -1.69
CA GLY A 107 57.48 45.84 -0.29
C GLY A 107 58.85 45.21 -0.01
N LEU A 108 59.56 44.68 -1.00
CA LEU A 108 60.94 44.20 -0.81
C LEU A 108 61.92 45.39 -0.71
N GLU A 109 62.34 45.76 0.49
CA GLU A 109 63.43 46.71 0.69
C GLU A 109 64.77 45.97 0.82
N VAL A 110 65.61 46.06 -0.21
CA VAL A 110 66.96 45.48 -0.13
C VAL A 110 67.79 46.27 0.90
N PRO A 111 68.41 45.62 1.90
CA PRO A 111 69.25 46.29 2.89
C PRO A 111 70.38 47.09 2.23
N ASN A 112 70.65 48.30 2.74
CA ASN A 112 71.67 49.21 2.20
C ASN A 112 73.08 48.58 2.10
N VAL A 113 73.36 47.58 2.94
CA VAL A 113 74.61 46.80 2.93
C VAL A 113 74.81 46.05 1.61
N LEU A 114 73.74 45.60 0.96
CA LEU A 114 73.77 44.90 -0.33
C LEU A 114 73.63 45.87 -1.52
N LYS A 115 73.33 47.15 -1.26
CA LYS A 115 73.18 48.19 -2.29
C LYS A 115 74.50 48.78 -2.78
N SER A 116 75.51 48.85 -1.91
CA SER A 116 76.86 49.34 -2.27
C SER A 116 77.96 48.56 -1.55
N LEU A 117 78.66 47.71 -2.27
CA LEU A 117 79.85 47.03 -1.76
C LEU A 117 81.07 47.92 -2.01
N ILE A 118 81.74 48.35 -0.93
CA ILE A 118 82.93 49.21 -0.97
C ILE A 118 84.11 48.40 -0.43
N ASP A 119 85.16 48.24 -1.24
CA ASP A 119 86.43 47.66 -0.82
C ASP A 119 87.29 48.73 -0.15
N ALA A 120 87.54 48.54 1.14
CA ALA A 120 88.37 49.42 1.96
C ALA A 120 89.75 48.82 2.28
N THR A 121 90.13 47.72 1.62
CA THR A 121 91.38 46.98 1.91
C THR A 121 92.61 47.55 1.19
N GLY A 122 92.41 48.53 0.30
CA GLY A 122 93.46 49.26 -0.43
C GLY A 122 93.73 50.67 0.10
N LYS A 123 94.78 51.33 -0.42
CA LYS A 123 95.08 52.76 -0.14
C LYS A 123 94.00 53.73 -0.66
N GLU A 124 93.12 53.26 -1.53
CA GLU A 124 91.97 53.99 -2.08
C GLU A 124 90.71 53.14 -1.89
N GLN A 125 89.62 53.74 -1.41
CA GLN A 125 88.33 53.07 -1.32
C GLN A 125 87.76 52.90 -2.73
N ARG A 126 87.49 51.66 -3.14
CA ARG A 126 86.93 51.36 -4.47
C ARG A 126 85.54 50.76 -4.31
N VAL A 127 84.55 51.33 -5.01
CA VAL A 127 83.20 50.73 -5.08
C VAL A 127 83.29 49.52 -6.00
N LEU A 128 83.16 48.31 -5.44
CA LEU A 128 83.30 47.07 -6.21
C LEU A 128 82.08 46.82 -7.08
N THR A 129 80.88 47.13 -6.59
CA THR A 129 79.64 46.87 -7.34
C THR A 129 78.51 47.79 -6.91
N SER A 130 77.92 48.53 -7.87
CA SER A 130 76.65 49.25 -7.71
C SER A 130 75.48 48.33 -8.09
N THR A 131 74.32 48.47 -7.45
CA THR A 131 73.11 47.63 -7.63
C THR A 131 72.71 47.32 -9.07
N ALA A 132 73.01 48.22 -10.02
CA ALA A 132 72.72 48.04 -11.45
C ALA A 132 73.63 47.02 -12.16
N GLY A 133 74.82 46.73 -11.62
CA GLY A 133 75.84 45.86 -12.23
C GLY A 133 76.05 44.52 -11.52
N LEU A 134 75.42 44.30 -10.36
CA LEU A 134 75.62 43.11 -9.52
C LEU A 134 75.09 41.84 -10.18
N MET A 135 74.07 41.98 -11.03
CA MET A 135 73.38 40.87 -11.68
C MET A 135 73.86 40.65 -13.13
N THR A 136 74.48 41.65 -13.77
CA THR A 136 75.08 41.49 -15.11
C THR A 136 76.40 40.70 -15.06
N PRO A 137 76.68 39.77 -15.99
CA PRO A 137 77.97 39.10 -16.05
C PRO A 137 79.05 40.12 -16.44
N LEU A 138 79.98 40.39 -15.52
CA LEU A 138 81.12 41.27 -15.76
C LEU A 138 82.25 40.43 -16.39
N GLU A 139 82.64 40.73 -17.64
CA GLU A 139 83.86 40.19 -18.26
C GLU A 139 85.06 41.00 -17.79
N PHE A 140 85.83 40.49 -16.83
CA PHE A 140 87.12 41.07 -16.42
C PHE A 140 88.23 40.02 -16.36
N VAL A 141 89.42 40.43 -16.75
CA VAL A 141 90.61 39.59 -16.96
C VAL A 141 91.72 40.11 -16.04
N ASN A 142 91.74 39.73 -14.76
CA ASN A 142 92.90 39.83 -13.84
C ASN A 142 92.71 39.03 -12.53
N GLN A 143 93.78 38.50 -11.93
CA GLN A 143 93.75 37.63 -10.74
C GLN A 143 93.37 38.35 -9.42
N ALA A 144 93.69 39.64 -9.26
CA ALA A 144 93.29 40.43 -8.09
C ALA A 144 91.77 40.72 -8.04
N GLU A 145 91.11 40.68 -9.19
CA GLU A 145 89.67 40.89 -9.34
C GLU A 145 88.86 39.60 -9.08
N GLY A 146 89.53 38.45 -8.95
CA GLY A 146 88.90 37.16 -8.62
C GLY A 146 88.29 37.11 -7.21
N GLU A 147 88.85 37.84 -6.25
CA GLU A 147 88.27 37.97 -4.90
C GLU A 147 87.03 38.86 -4.93
N ALA A 148 87.05 39.95 -5.70
CA ALA A 148 85.89 40.80 -5.94
C ALA A 148 84.75 40.02 -6.64
N ILE A 149 85.07 39.13 -7.60
CA ILE A 149 84.08 38.23 -8.23
C ILE A 149 83.47 37.28 -7.20
N LYS A 150 84.27 36.69 -6.30
CA LYS A 150 83.75 35.82 -5.22
C LYS A 150 82.85 36.60 -4.25
N ILE A 151 83.19 37.84 -3.93
CA ILE A 151 82.39 38.73 -3.06
C ILE A 151 81.08 39.12 -3.76
N ALA A 152 81.13 39.48 -5.05
CA ALA A 152 79.94 39.79 -5.84
C ALA A 152 79.04 38.56 -6.00
N GLN A 153 79.59 37.36 -6.26
CA GLN A 153 78.82 36.12 -6.33
C GLN A 153 78.16 35.76 -5.00
N ARG A 154 78.85 35.94 -3.85
CA ARG A 154 78.24 35.78 -2.53
C ARG A 154 77.10 36.78 -2.33
N ALA A 155 77.31 38.05 -2.63
CA ALA A 155 76.27 39.07 -2.51
C ALA A 155 75.06 38.83 -3.44
N ARG A 156 75.26 38.25 -4.63
CA ARG A 156 74.16 37.78 -5.50
C ARG A 156 73.39 36.64 -4.86
N HIS A 157 74.10 35.65 -4.35
CA HIS A 157 73.48 34.51 -3.68
C HIS A 157 72.69 34.97 -2.45
N ASP A 158 73.24 35.91 -1.67
CA ASP A 158 72.58 36.51 -0.52
C ASP A 158 71.32 37.28 -0.95
N LEU A 159 71.37 38.08 -2.02
CA LEU A 159 70.21 38.78 -2.56
C LEU A 159 69.12 37.84 -3.08
N GLU A 160 69.50 36.79 -3.80
CA GLU A 160 68.56 35.76 -4.27
C GLU A 160 67.92 35.01 -3.08
N ALA A 161 68.71 34.69 -2.05
CA ALA A 161 68.21 34.10 -0.81
C ALA A 161 67.22 35.02 -0.09
N PHE A 162 67.52 36.32 0.04
CA PHE A 162 66.59 37.30 0.61
C PHE A 162 65.29 37.42 -0.20
N ALA A 163 65.38 37.42 -1.53
CA ALA A 163 64.19 37.49 -2.38
C ALA A 163 63.34 36.22 -2.27
N ASP A 164 63.95 35.04 -2.18
CA ASP A 164 63.22 33.80 -2.01
C ASP A 164 62.63 33.64 -0.59
N GLU A 165 63.31 34.12 0.45
CA GLU A 165 62.75 34.23 1.80
C GLU A 165 61.57 35.21 1.85
N TRP A 166 61.66 36.37 1.18
CA TRP A 166 60.57 37.33 1.10
C TRP A 166 59.36 36.78 0.35
N LYS A 167 59.58 36.07 -0.77
CA LYS A 167 58.50 35.36 -1.47
C LYS A 167 57.88 34.31 -0.56
N GLY A 168 58.69 33.49 0.10
CA GLY A 168 58.21 32.49 1.05
C GLY A 168 57.42 33.12 2.21
N LEU A 169 57.82 34.29 2.69
CA LEU A 169 57.08 35.04 3.71
C LEU A 169 55.77 35.62 3.17
N THR A 170 55.77 36.15 1.95
CA THR A 170 54.58 36.70 1.29
C THR A 170 53.55 35.61 0.98
N GLU A 171 54.01 34.46 0.47
CA GLU A 171 53.17 33.28 0.24
C GLU A 171 52.59 32.75 1.55
N ARG A 172 53.41 32.62 2.60
CA ARG A 172 52.91 32.26 3.95
C ARG A 172 51.90 33.27 4.48
N LYS A 173 52.14 34.56 4.32
CA LYS A 173 51.19 35.60 4.72
C LYS A 173 49.87 35.43 3.96
N SER A 174 49.91 35.29 2.64
CA SER A 174 48.69 35.08 1.84
C SER A 174 47.95 33.79 2.20
N PHE A 175 48.67 32.74 2.58
CA PHE A 175 48.10 31.49 3.06
C PHE A 175 47.43 31.67 4.43
N VAL A 176 48.11 32.35 5.36
CA VAL A 176 47.55 32.67 6.69
C VAL A 176 46.33 33.57 6.55
N ASP A 177 46.37 34.59 5.70
CA ASP A 177 45.23 35.47 5.43
C ASP A 177 44.03 34.66 4.89
N LEU A 178 44.28 33.69 4.00
CA LEU A 178 43.22 32.79 3.50
C LEU A 178 42.68 31.86 4.59
N GLU A 179 43.54 31.26 5.42
CA GLU A 179 43.11 30.45 6.56
C GLU A 179 42.31 31.28 7.58
N GLU A 180 42.74 32.51 7.86
CA GLU A 180 42.04 33.45 8.73
C GLU A 180 40.62 33.72 8.20
N THR A 181 40.48 34.04 6.92
CA THR A 181 39.14 34.26 6.32
C THR A 181 38.24 33.02 6.42
N GLN A 182 38.78 31.82 6.19
CA GLN A 182 38.02 30.58 6.32
C GLN A 182 37.58 30.31 7.76
N ILE A 183 38.45 30.57 8.74
CA ILE A 183 38.14 30.41 10.15
C ILE A 183 37.07 31.42 10.58
N VAL A 184 37.16 32.67 10.13
CA VAL A 184 36.17 33.71 10.40
C VAL A 184 34.80 33.30 9.83
N ASP A 185 34.74 32.85 8.58
CA ASP A 185 33.49 32.37 7.97
C ASP A 185 32.90 31.18 8.76
N GLN A 186 33.74 30.23 9.20
CA GLN A 186 33.30 29.13 10.04
C GLN A 186 32.77 29.61 11.39
N LEU A 187 33.43 30.57 12.03
CA LEU A 187 33.02 31.13 13.31
C LEU A 187 31.68 31.85 13.17
N ASP A 188 31.47 32.62 12.10
CA ASP A 188 30.20 33.30 11.80
C ASP A 188 29.06 32.29 11.60
N THR A 189 29.30 31.19 10.87
CA THR A 189 28.27 30.14 10.69
C THR A 189 27.93 29.42 11.99
N LEU A 190 28.92 29.18 12.87
CA LEU A 190 28.70 28.58 14.18
C LEU A 190 27.97 29.54 15.12
N GLN A 191 28.30 30.83 15.08
CA GLN A 191 27.64 31.87 15.87
C GLN A 191 26.16 31.98 15.50
N GLN A 192 25.84 32.02 14.20
CA GLN A 192 24.44 32.03 13.73
C GLN A 192 23.64 30.81 14.23
N ARG A 193 24.25 29.61 14.21
CA ARG A 193 23.62 28.40 14.76
C ARG A 193 23.43 28.47 16.27
N ALA A 194 24.41 29.02 17.00
CA ALA A 194 24.30 29.20 18.44
C ALA A 194 23.17 30.17 18.81
N ASP A 195 23.06 31.29 18.08
CA ASP A 195 21.99 32.28 18.27
C ASP A 195 20.60 31.66 17.97
N GLN A 196 20.48 30.91 16.87
CA GLN A 196 19.24 30.16 16.54
C GLN A 196 18.86 29.13 17.62
N LEU A 197 19.83 28.40 18.16
CA LEU A 197 19.57 27.44 19.25
C LEU A 197 19.18 28.14 20.55
N ALA A 198 19.77 29.31 20.85
CA ALA A 198 19.40 30.12 22.00
C ALA A 198 17.96 30.62 21.88
N GLU A 199 17.57 31.12 20.71
CA GLU A 199 16.18 31.52 20.42
C GLU A 199 15.23 30.33 20.57
N LEU A 200 15.58 29.16 20.05
CA LEU A 200 14.79 27.93 20.21
C LEU A 200 14.61 27.56 21.69
N ILE A 201 15.68 27.63 22.50
CA ILE A 201 15.60 27.35 23.93
C ILE A 201 14.64 28.34 24.62
N THR A 202 14.70 29.63 24.29
CA THR A 202 13.76 30.61 24.87
C THR A 202 12.32 30.34 24.44
N ALA A 203 12.09 29.94 23.18
CA ALA A 203 10.76 29.57 22.70
C ALA A 203 10.23 28.32 23.41
N VAL A 204 11.07 27.31 23.65
CA VAL A 204 10.71 26.10 24.39
C VAL A 204 10.45 26.39 25.86
N GLN A 205 11.23 27.25 26.50
CA GLN A 205 10.96 27.71 27.88
C GLN A 205 9.61 28.43 27.98
N ALA A 206 9.23 29.20 26.95
CA ALA A 206 7.93 29.85 26.91
C ALA A 206 6.75 28.86 26.78
N LEU A 207 6.99 27.59 26.42
CA LEU A 207 5.99 26.52 26.43
C LEU A 207 5.76 25.94 27.83
N GLU A 208 6.66 26.20 28.78
CA GLU A 208 6.50 25.75 30.16
C GLU A 208 5.30 26.46 30.80
N ILE A 209 4.29 25.69 31.17
CA ILE A 209 3.07 26.19 31.77
C ILE A 209 3.34 26.33 33.27
N ALA A 210 3.39 27.56 33.78
CA ALA A 210 3.56 27.80 35.20
C ALA A 210 2.39 27.18 35.99
N PRO A 211 2.65 26.46 37.11
CA PRO A 211 1.61 25.85 37.92
C PRO A 211 0.72 26.88 38.64
N ASP A 212 1.15 28.14 38.76
CA ASP A 212 0.40 29.18 39.49
C ASP A 212 -0.84 29.71 38.74
N ASP A 213 -0.87 29.62 37.40
CA ASP A 213 -2.07 29.98 36.61
C ASP A 213 -3.14 28.88 36.64
N ALA A 214 -2.87 27.75 37.32
CA ALA A 214 -3.71 26.54 37.36
C ALA A 214 -5.13 26.78 37.90
N SER A 215 -5.33 27.81 38.73
CA SER A 215 -6.56 28.00 39.51
C SER A 215 -7.62 28.91 38.87
N SER A 216 -7.34 29.59 37.74
CA SER A 216 -8.26 30.58 37.15
C SER A 216 -8.65 30.36 35.68
N SER A 217 -7.82 29.71 34.86
CA SER A 217 -8.08 29.55 33.41
C SER A 217 -8.53 28.14 33.02
N ASN A 218 -9.55 28.02 32.16
CA ASN A 218 -10.04 26.74 31.64
C ASN A 218 -8.94 25.97 30.87
N VAL A 219 -8.95 24.63 30.93
CA VAL A 219 -7.97 23.77 30.22
C VAL A 219 -7.88 24.09 28.73
N ARG A 220 -9.01 24.46 28.11
CA ARG A 220 -9.09 24.86 26.70
C ARG A 220 -8.27 26.09 26.35
N THR A 221 -8.31 27.13 27.19
CA THR A 221 -7.58 28.37 26.89
C THR A 221 -6.09 28.12 26.96
N ARG A 222 -5.63 27.37 27.98
CA ARG A 222 -4.22 26.94 28.07
C ARG A 222 -3.79 26.09 26.88
N PHE A 223 -4.66 25.18 26.43
CA PHE A 223 -4.37 24.34 25.26
C PHE A 223 -4.25 25.20 23.99
N ASP A 224 -5.10 26.20 23.80
CA ASP A 224 -4.99 27.12 22.67
C ASP A 224 -3.72 27.98 22.74
N ASP A 225 -3.37 28.50 23.92
CA ASP A 225 -2.12 29.27 24.11
C ASP A 225 -0.88 28.46 23.74
N VAL A 226 -0.81 27.20 24.20
CA VAL A 226 0.28 26.28 23.82
C VAL A 226 0.22 25.94 22.33
N THR A 227 -0.97 25.76 21.77
CA THR A 227 -1.14 25.49 20.33
C THR A 227 -0.60 26.64 19.48
N GLN A 228 -0.93 27.89 19.82
CA GLN A 228 -0.45 29.08 19.10
C GLN A 228 1.08 29.22 19.18
N LYS A 229 1.66 28.96 20.37
CA LYS A 229 3.12 28.97 20.53
C LYS A 229 3.79 27.87 19.70
N LEU A 230 3.24 26.66 19.69
CA LEU A 230 3.76 25.54 18.88
C LEU A 230 3.62 25.78 17.37
N GLU A 231 2.54 26.43 16.91
CA GLU A 231 2.41 26.85 15.51
C GLU A 231 3.46 27.87 15.11
N SER A 232 3.72 28.87 15.97
CA SER A 232 4.77 29.85 15.71
C SER A 232 6.15 29.19 15.58
N LEU A 233 6.40 28.15 16.38
CA LEU A 233 7.62 27.35 16.36
C LEU A 233 7.69 26.48 15.09
N GLU A 234 6.59 25.86 14.65
CA GLU A 234 6.52 25.10 13.40
C GLU A 234 6.85 25.97 12.18
N ILE A 235 6.33 27.21 12.14
CA ILE A 235 6.58 28.14 11.04
C ILE A 235 8.05 28.59 11.03
N GLN A 236 8.61 28.94 12.19
CA GLN A 236 9.99 29.44 12.29
C GLN A 236 11.03 28.36 11.97
N TYR A 237 10.84 27.14 12.48
CA TYR A 237 11.84 26.07 12.43
C TYR A 237 11.49 24.95 11.44
N ARG A 238 10.57 25.19 10.49
CA ARG A 238 10.09 24.20 9.50
C ARG A 238 11.18 23.31 8.87
N PRO A 239 12.34 23.83 8.42
CA PRO A 239 13.37 22.98 7.79
C PRO A 239 14.09 22.06 8.79
N HIS A 240 14.08 22.40 10.08
CA HIS A 240 14.89 21.78 11.13
C HIS A 240 14.03 21.01 12.16
N ILE A 241 12.73 20.82 11.91
CA ILE A 241 11.78 20.12 12.81
C ILE A 241 12.29 18.75 13.25
N LEU A 242 12.80 17.96 12.31
CA LEU A 242 13.29 16.62 12.59
C LEU A 242 14.71 16.61 13.18
N GLU A 243 15.54 17.59 12.82
CA GLU A 243 16.90 17.72 13.34
C GLU A 243 16.86 18.03 14.84
N TYR A 244 16.00 18.96 15.24
CA TYR A 244 15.86 19.40 16.63
C TYR A 244 14.84 18.58 17.44
N ARG A 245 14.24 17.52 16.87
CA ARG A 245 13.26 16.67 17.57
C ARG A 245 12.10 17.47 18.16
N LEU A 246 11.61 18.43 17.38
CA LEU A 246 10.48 19.27 17.77
C LEU A 246 9.17 18.49 17.98
N PRO A 247 8.87 17.38 17.28
CA PRO A 247 7.68 16.57 17.57
C PRO A 247 7.65 16.04 19.01
N GLU A 248 8.80 15.60 19.54
CA GLU A 248 8.94 15.16 20.93
C GLU A 248 8.67 16.30 21.91
N THR A 249 9.20 17.49 21.64
CA THR A 249 8.97 18.68 22.49
C THR A 249 7.51 19.14 22.47
N ALA A 250 6.87 19.11 21.30
CA ALA A 250 5.47 19.45 21.14
C ALA A 250 4.58 18.49 21.94
N VAL A 251 4.85 17.18 21.85
CA VAL A 251 4.13 16.17 22.65
C VAL A 251 4.39 16.38 24.14
N ALA A 252 5.62 16.66 24.56
CA ALA A 252 5.94 16.92 25.96
C ALA A 252 5.19 18.15 26.51
N ALA A 253 5.08 19.24 25.73
CA ALA A 253 4.37 20.45 26.11
C ALA A 253 2.85 20.23 26.24
N ILE A 254 2.22 19.51 25.30
CA ILE A 254 0.78 19.27 25.33
C ILE A 254 0.38 18.15 26.29
N HIS A 255 1.26 17.18 26.59
CA HIS A 255 0.94 15.99 27.37
C HIS A 255 0.29 16.26 28.75
N PRO A 256 0.79 17.17 29.61
CA PRO A 256 0.14 17.45 30.90
C PRO A 256 -1.27 18.02 30.75
N LEU A 257 -1.47 18.96 29.81
CA LEU A 257 -2.79 19.51 29.50
C LEU A 257 -3.72 18.47 28.89
N PHE A 258 -3.20 17.64 27.97
CA PHE A 258 -3.96 16.59 27.32
C PHE A 258 -4.41 15.55 28.34
N ARG A 259 -3.54 15.16 29.30
CA ARG A 259 -3.91 14.28 30.41
C ARG A 259 -5.07 14.84 31.22
N GLN A 260 -4.98 16.10 31.67
CA GLN A 260 -6.05 16.75 32.41
C GLN A 260 -7.34 16.81 31.59
N ALA A 261 -7.22 17.21 30.32
CA ALA A 261 -8.34 17.29 29.40
C ALA A 261 -9.03 15.92 29.22
N MET A 262 -8.26 14.83 29.12
CA MET A 262 -8.80 13.47 29.02
C MET A 262 -9.49 12.99 30.32
N GLU A 263 -9.16 13.55 31.49
CA GLU A 263 -9.82 13.21 32.75
C GLU A 263 -11.20 13.89 32.89
N GLU A 264 -11.33 15.12 32.38
CA GLU A 264 -12.57 15.92 32.44
C GLU A 264 -13.49 15.71 31.24
N TRP A 265 -12.99 15.12 30.15
CA TRP A 265 -13.72 15.00 28.88
C TRP A 265 -14.73 13.85 28.88
N GLU A 266 -15.95 14.15 28.39
CA GLU A 266 -17.02 13.20 28.10
C GLU A 266 -17.15 12.98 26.57
N PRO A 267 -16.58 11.88 26.02
CA PRO A 267 -16.43 11.71 24.57
C PRO A 267 -17.73 11.67 23.76
N LEU A 268 -18.79 11.10 24.34
CA LEU A 268 -20.07 10.94 23.63
C LEU A 268 -20.92 12.21 23.64
N GLN A 269 -20.73 13.09 24.63
CA GLN A 269 -21.44 14.37 24.67
C GLN A 269 -20.74 15.42 23.82
N GLU A 270 -19.40 15.43 23.82
CA GLU A 270 -18.62 16.39 23.07
C GLU A 270 -17.57 15.70 22.15
N PRO A 271 -18.00 15.21 20.97
CA PRO A 271 -17.14 14.42 20.09
C PRO A 271 -16.01 15.23 19.45
N THR A 272 -16.14 16.55 19.34
CA THR A 272 -15.16 17.43 18.65
C THR A 272 -14.15 18.08 19.59
N PHE A 273 -14.11 17.69 20.86
CA PHE A 273 -13.20 18.27 21.85
C PHE A 273 -11.74 18.14 21.42
N LEU A 274 -10.98 19.24 21.44
CA LEU A 274 -9.56 19.35 21.05
C LEU A 274 -9.19 18.97 19.60
N VAL A 275 -10.12 18.45 18.79
CA VAL A 275 -9.90 18.05 17.38
C VAL A 275 -9.31 19.19 16.56
N SER A 276 -9.82 20.42 16.72
CA SER A 276 -9.31 21.59 15.99
C SER A 276 -7.84 21.89 16.30
N HIS A 277 -7.45 21.84 17.57
CA HIS A 277 -6.09 22.11 18.03
C HIS A 277 -5.12 21.02 17.56
N LEU A 278 -5.51 19.74 17.66
CA LEU A 278 -4.68 18.63 17.20
C LEU A 278 -4.51 18.62 15.68
N ARG A 279 -5.55 19.00 14.91
CA ARG A 279 -5.46 19.14 13.45
C ARG A 279 -4.48 20.26 13.06
N ARG A 280 -4.51 21.40 13.78
CA ARG A 280 -3.56 22.51 13.62
C ARG A 280 -2.11 22.08 13.90
N LEU A 281 -1.90 21.27 14.94
CA LEU A 281 -0.58 20.75 15.32
C LEU A 281 -0.12 19.52 14.51
N GLN A 282 -0.97 18.99 13.64
CA GLN A 282 -0.68 17.77 12.87
C GLN A 282 0.64 17.84 12.07
N PRO A 283 1.00 18.95 11.40
CA PRO A 283 2.28 19.08 10.68
C PRO A 283 3.49 18.89 11.60
N LEU A 284 3.38 19.34 12.85
CA LEU A 284 4.44 19.24 13.86
C LEU A 284 4.46 17.86 14.53
N LEU A 285 3.30 17.32 14.90
CA LEU A 285 3.17 16.06 15.64
C LEU A 285 3.40 14.82 14.78
N LEU A 286 3.05 14.88 13.49
CA LEU A 286 3.20 13.79 12.52
C LEU A 286 4.31 14.04 11.51
N ALA A 287 5.19 15.03 11.74
CA ALA A 287 6.35 15.30 10.91
C ALA A 287 7.15 14.01 10.70
N ARG A 288 7.19 13.53 9.46
CA ARG A 288 7.82 12.26 9.11
C ARG A 288 9.14 12.54 8.40
N ARG A 289 10.17 11.77 8.76
CA ARG A 289 11.39 11.65 7.97
C ARG A 289 11.07 11.05 6.60
N GLU A 290 11.19 11.87 5.54
CA GLU A 290 10.84 11.52 4.15
C GLU A 290 11.54 10.24 3.65
N ASP A 291 12.69 9.90 4.23
CA ASP A 291 13.47 8.68 3.95
C ASP A 291 12.69 7.35 4.14
N SER A 292 11.51 7.40 4.78
CA SER A 292 10.67 6.22 5.05
C SER A 292 9.74 5.85 3.88
N ALA A 293 9.59 6.70 2.87
CA ALA A 293 8.62 6.49 1.79
C ALA A 293 9.04 5.38 0.79
N GLN A 294 10.34 5.06 0.68
CA GLN A 294 10.82 3.99 -0.20
C GLN A 294 10.73 2.58 0.41
N ASN A 295 10.47 2.43 1.72
CA ASN A 295 10.41 1.13 2.40
C ASN A 295 9.03 0.88 3.04
N HIS A 296 8.01 0.69 2.20
CA HIS A 296 6.65 0.34 2.63
C HIS A 296 6.49 -1.02 3.36
N TYR A 297 7.58 -1.75 3.61
CA TYR A 297 7.55 -3.11 4.17
C TYR A 297 8.36 -3.33 5.45
N GLN A 298 8.86 -2.27 6.11
CA GLN A 298 9.43 -2.44 7.45
C GLN A 298 8.37 -2.10 8.52
N PRO A 299 7.83 -3.10 9.24
CA PRO A 299 7.00 -2.83 10.40
C PRO A 299 7.83 -2.05 11.42
N ARG A 300 7.35 -0.86 11.81
CA ARG A 300 7.97 -0.04 12.85
C ARG A 300 8.04 -0.85 14.15
N GLN A 301 9.22 -0.89 14.76
CA GLN A 301 9.39 -1.48 16.10
C GLN A 301 9.13 -0.48 17.24
N SER A 302 9.04 0.83 16.95
CA SER A 302 8.75 1.86 17.94
C SER A 302 7.58 2.73 17.53
N THR A 303 6.64 2.95 18.46
CA THR A 303 5.58 3.95 18.36
C THR A 303 6.17 5.35 18.52
N SER A 304 5.61 6.32 17.80
CA SER A 304 5.95 7.73 18.01
C SER A 304 5.44 8.24 19.38
N PRO A 305 5.99 9.35 19.89
CA PRO A 305 5.51 9.96 21.14
C PRO A 305 4.02 10.31 21.07
N TYR A 306 3.58 10.85 19.94
CA TYR A 306 2.17 11.18 19.69
C TYR A 306 1.28 9.93 19.67
N GLU A 307 1.68 8.88 18.95
CA GLU A 307 0.96 7.60 18.92
C GLU A 307 0.84 7.00 20.33
N THR A 308 1.90 7.10 21.13
CA THR A 308 1.94 6.61 22.51
C THR A 308 1.01 7.43 23.41
N MET A 309 0.99 8.76 23.28
CA MET A 309 0.10 9.64 24.03
C MET A 309 -1.38 9.33 23.74
N ILE A 310 -1.75 9.20 22.46
CA ILE A 310 -3.12 8.83 22.06
C ILE A 310 -3.48 7.44 22.58
N TYR A 311 -2.59 6.46 22.45
CA TYR A 311 -2.84 5.10 22.93
C TYR A 311 -2.99 5.01 24.45
N THR A 312 -2.25 5.81 25.21
CA THR A 312 -2.23 5.74 26.69
C THR A 312 -3.25 6.63 27.38
N LEU A 313 -3.63 7.77 26.78
CA LEU A 313 -4.54 8.74 27.41
C LEU A 313 -5.91 8.77 26.74
N TRP A 314 -5.97 8.84 25.41
CA TRP A 314 -7.23 8.95 24.67
C TRP A 314 -7.98 7.61 24.60
N LEU A 315 -7.28 6.52 24.24
CA LEU A 315 -7.92 5.22 24.05
C LEU A 315 -8.61 4.68 25.32
N PRO A 316 -8.04 4.77 26.55
CA PRO A 316 -8.73 4.31 27.74
C PRO A 316 -10.03 5.08 28.04
N ARG A 317 -10.07 6.38 27.75
CA ARG A 317 -11.26 7.22 27.97
C ARG A 317 -12.37 6.89 26.99
N VAL A 318 -12.03 6.81 25.71
CA VAL A 318 -12.98 6.40 24.67
C VAL A 318 -13.43 4.96 24.86
N ARG A 319 -12.55 4.06 25.31
CA ARG A 319 -12.92 2.71 25.70
C ARG A 319 -13.96 2.70 26.81
N SER A 320 -13.75 3.46 27.88
CA SER A 320 -14.72 3.57 28.98
C SER A 320 -16.08 4.06 28.48
N ALA A 321 -16.10 5.16 27.71
CA ALA A 321 -17.33 5.74 27.18
C ALA A 321 -18.07 4.77 26.23
N LEU A 322 -17.35 4.16 25.28
CA LEU A 322 -17.95 3.20 24.34
C LEU A 322 -18.42 1.92 25.02
N LEU A 323 -17.76 1.45 26.09
CA LEU A 323 -18.18 0.22 26.78
C LEU A 323 -19.32 0.46 27.77
N ASN A 324 -19.28 1.55 28.52
CA ASN A 324 -20.19 1.77 29.65
C ASN A 324 -21.39 2.66 29.30
N GLU A 325 -21.21 3.69 28.48
CA GLU A 325 -22.22 4.73 28.24
C GLU A 325 -22.90 4.59 26.88
N TRP A 326 -22.20 4.11 25.86
CA TRP A 326 -22.75 4.01 24.51
C TRP A 326 -23.83 2.92 24.38
N ASP A 327 -25.03 3.34 23.99
CA ASP A 327 -26.13 2.49 23.53
C ASP A 327 -26.00 2.17 22.04
N VAL A 328 -25.95 0.90 21.69
CA VAL A 328 -25.79 0.40 20.31
C VAL A 328 -26.99 0.81 19.44
N PHE A 329 -28.18 0.97 20.02
CA PHE A 329 -29.39 1.35 19.28
C PHE A 329 -29.42 2.84 18.91
N ASP A 330 -28.57 3.67 19.51
CA ASP A 330 -28.29 5.05 19.09
C ASP A 330 -26.82 5.18 18.62
N PRO A 331 -26.55 4.96 17.32
CA PRO A 331 -25.20 5.07 16.76
C PRO A 331 -24.70 6.52 16.67
N THR A 332 -25.55 7.54 16.81
CA THR A 332 -25.21 8.94 16.49
C THR A 332 -24.03 9.47 17.32
N PRO A 333 -24.01 9.32 18.66
CA PRO A 333 -22.91 9.84 19.49
C PRO A 333 -21.57 9.18 19.14
N ALA A 334 -21.55 7.85 19.05
CA ALA A 334 -20.33 7.11 18.76
C ALA A 334 -19.82 7.31 17.32
N THR A 335 -20.72 7.36 16.32
CA THR A 335 -20.31 7.64 14.93
C THR A 335 -19.77 9.05 14.78
N SER A 336 -20.40 10.05 15.42
CA SER A 336 -19.90 11.43 15.39
C SER A 336 -18.50 11.56 16.00
N LEU A 337 -18.23 10.86 17.11
CA LEU A 337 -16.91 10.77 17.73
C LEU A 337 -15.88 10.15 16.78
N MET A 338 -16.20 9.01 16.17
CA MET A 338 -15.27 8.33 15.26
C MET A 338 -14.98 9.15 13.99
N VAL A 339 -15.98 9.86 13.45
CA VAL A 339 -15.80 10.74 12.29
C VAL A 339 -14.93 11.95 12.63
N ALA A 340 -15.19 12.60 13.76
CA ALA A 340 -14.46 13.79 14.18
C ALA A 340 -12.96 13.52 14.40
N TRP A 341 -12.62 12.34 14.93
CA TRP A 341 -11.23 11.98 15.27
C TRP A 341 -10.49 11.20 14.16
N LYS A 342 -11.17 10.79 13.09
CA LYS A 342 -10.62 9.91 12.04
C LYS A 342 -9.28 10.38 11.47
N GLU A 343 -9.13 11.68 11.20
CA GLU A 343 -7.93 12.23 10.55
C GLU A 343 -6.74 12.42 11.51
N ILE A 344 -7.02 12.42 12.81
CA ILE A 344 -6.06 12.76 13.87
C ILE A 344 -5.51 11.51 14.55
N LEU A 345 -6.30 10.42 14.55
CA LEU A 345 -5.94 9.17 15.17
C LEU A 345 -4.89 8.41 14.35
N PRO A 346 -3.89 7.78 15.01
CA PRO A 346 -3.08 6.76 14.38
C PRO A 346 -3.94 5.61 13.84
N SER A 347 -3.60 5.11 12.66
CA SER A 347 -4.39 4.08 11.96
C SER A 347 -4.61 2.82 12.81
N PHE A 348 -3.60 2.38 13.55
CA PHE A 348 -3.71 1.20 14.42
C PHE A 348 -4.64 1.42 15.62
N VAL A 349 -4.74 2.66 16.15
CA VAL A 349 -5.65 2.99 17.24
C VAL A 349 -7.08 3.02 16.73
N TYR A 350 -7.31 3.65 15.57
CA TYR A 350 -8.62 3.68 14.93
C TYR A 350 -9.13 2.25 14.64
N ALA A 351 -8.29 1.40 14.04
CA ALA A 351 -8.61 -0.01 13.81
C ALA A 351 -8.89 -0.77 15.12
N ASN A 352 -8.09 -0.54 16.17
CA ASN A 352 -8.31 -1.16 17.48
C ASN A 352 -9.68 -0.80 18.08
N VAL A 353 -10.08 0.48 18.01
CA VAL A 353 -11.39 0.92 18.50
C VAL A 353 -12.52 0.23 17.74
N LEU A 354 -12.44 0.21 16.41
CA LEU A 354 -13.46 -0.44 15.60
C LEU A 354 -13.53 -1.95 15.89
N ASP A 355 -12.41 -2.66 15.88
CA ASP A 355 -12.39 -4.12 16.01
C ASP A 355 -12.67 -4.63 17.42
N GLN A 356 -12.16 -3.94 18.44
CA GLN A 356 -12.19 -4.45 19.82
C GLN A 356 -13.32 -3.85 20.64
N LEU A 357 -13.87 -2.70 20.24
CA LEU A 357 -14.90 -2.00 21.01
C LEU A 357 -16.22 -1.94 20.24
N VAL A 358 -16.19 -1.44 19.01
CA VAL A 358 -17.41 -1.21 18.23
C VAL A 358 -18.00 -2.52 17.70
N VAL A 359 -17.22 -3.30 16.96
CA VAL A 359 -17.71 -4.56 16.34
C VAL A 359 -18.24 -5.55 17.38
N PRO A 360 -17.57 -5.83 18.52
CA PRO A 360 -18.10 -6.76 19.51
C PRO A 360 -19.42 -6.29 20.11
N LYS A 361 -19.60 -4.97 20.32
CA LYS A 361 -20.87 -4.40 20.76
C LYS A 361 -21.96 -4.51 19.69
N LEU A 362 -21.64 -4.24 18.41
CA LEU A 362 -22.58 -4.42 17.31
C LEU A 362 -23.01 -5.89 17.17
N THR A 363 -22.08 -6.83 17.29
CA THR A 363 -22.37 -8.27 17.28
C THR A 363 -23.23 -8.68 18.48
N ALA A 364 -22.98 -8.12 19.67
CA ALA A 364 -23.82 -8.36 20.84
C ALA A 364 -25.24 -7.80 20.65
N GLY A 365 -25.37 -6.56 20.18
CA GLY A 365 -26.65 -5.94 19.84
C GLY A 365 -27.41 -6.72 18.78
N LEU A 366 -26.71 -7.28 17.78
CA LEU A 366 -27.29 -8.13 16.75
C LEU A 366 -27.79 -9.47 17.31
N LYS A 367 -27.08 -10.03 18.30
CA LYS A 367 -27.50 -11.26 18.99
C LYS A 367 -28.75 -11.01 19.84
N GLU A 368 -28.82 -9.89 20.54
CA GLU A 368 -29.96 -9.47 21.36
C GLU A 368 -31.18 -9.05 20.52
N TRP A 369 -30.93 -8.45 19.35
CA TRP A 369 -31.98 -8.04 18.43
C TRP A 369 -32.89 -9.22 18.06
N LYS A 370 -34.18 -9.04 18.34
CA LYS A 370 -35.25 -10.00 18.05
C LYS A 370 -36.27 -9.32 17.14
N PRO A 371 -36.43 -9.77 15.88
CA PRO A 371 -37.35 -9.14 14.93
C PRO A 371 -38.84 -9.35 15.26
N ARG A 372 -39.18 -10.06 16.36
CA ARG A 372 -40.53 -10.57 16.64
C ARG A 372 -41.33 -9.88 17.75
N SER A 373 -40.89 -8.75 18.30
CA SER A 373 -41.62 -8.13 19.42
C SER A 373 -42.49 -6.96 18.98
N THR A 374 -43.66 -7.23 18.39
CA THR A 374 -44.72 -6.23 18.24
C THR A 374 -45.44 -5.90 19.56
N SER A 375 -44.81 -6.14 20.72
CA SER A 375 -45.39 -5.72 21.99
C SER A 375 -45.33 -4.20 22.07
N SER A 376 -46.51 -3.60 21.95
CA SER A 376 -46.87 -2.18 22.04
C SER A 376 -46.47 -1.54 23.39
N SER A 377 -45.18 -1.53 23.70
CA SER A 377 -44.61 -0.64 24.69
C SER A 377 -43.74 0.36 23.94
N ARG A 378 -44.12 1.65 24.02
CA ARG A 378 -43.48 2.82 23.40
C ARG A 378 -42.01 3.07 23.83
N ARG A 379 -41.32 2.04 24.35
CA ARG A 379 -39.99 2.10 24.96
C ARG A 379 -38.98 1.05 24.45
N SER A 380 -39.35 0.11 23.58
CA SER A 380 -38.38 -0.87 23.03
C SER A 380 -37.88 -0.41 21.65
N SER A 381 -36.82 0.40 21.64
CA SER A 381 -36.03 0.71 20.43
C SER A 381 -35.45 -0.54 19.76
N SER A 382 -35.31 -1.62 20.52
CA SER A 382 -34.68 -2.90 20.14
C SER A 382 -35.51 -3.81 19.23
N SER A 383 -36.81 -3.55 19.03
CA SER A 383 -37.62 -4.32 18.06
C SER A 383 -37.72 -3.66 16.68
N ARG A 384 -37.13 -2.47 16.51
CA ARG A 384 -37.12 -1.79 15.21
C ARG A 384 -36.08 -2.40 14.29
N TYR A 385 -36.30 -2.20 12.99
CA TYR A 385 -35.33 -2.40 11.93
C TYR A 385 -33.91 -1.98 12.37
N PRO A 386 -32.85 -2.80 12.16
CA PRO A 386 -31.53 -2.57 12.72
C PRO A 386 -30.74 -1.53 11.93
N TRP A 387 -31.29 -0.32 11.80
CA TRP A 387 -30.67 0.81 11.09
C TRP A 387 -29.27 1.13 11.65
N TRP A 388 -29.08 0.97 12.95
CA TRP A 388 -27.82 1.15 13.66
C TRP A 388 -26.69 0.29 13.05
N LEU A 389 -26.97 -0.93 12.59
CA LEU A 389 -25.98 -1.80 11.99
C LEU A 389 -25.41 -1.20 10.70
N PHE A 390 -26.32 -0.76 9.81
CA PHE A 390 -25.96 -0.26 8.48
C PHE A 390 -25.20 1.07 8.54
N THR A 391 -25.47 1.91 9.55
CA THR A 391 -24.69 3.15 9.75
C THR A 391 -23.21 2.91 10.00
N TRP A 392 -22.86 1.74 10.57
CA TRP A 392 -21.47 1.40 10.88
C TRP A 392 -20.73 0.74 9.73
N LEU A 393 -21.43 0.11 8.77
CA LEU A 393 -20.80 -0.62 7.67
C LEU A 393 -19.83 0.26 6.86
N GLN A 394 -20.12 1.55 6.70
CA GLN A 394 -19.26 2.47 5.96
C GLN A 394 -17.90 2.78 6.61
N TYR A 395 -17.74 2.48 7.90
CA TYR A 395 -16.51 2.74 8.65
C TYR A 395 -15.65 1.49 8.86
N LEU A 396 -16.21 0.30 8.59
CA LEU A 396 -15.54 -0.96 8.86
C LEU A 396 -14.72 -1.44 7.66
N ASP A 397 -13.66 -2.18 7.96
CA ASP A 397 -12.82 -2.80 6.95
C ASP A 397 -13.54 -3.96 6.23
N GLU A 398 -13.02 -4.35 5.06
CA GLU A 398 -13.58 -5.40 4.19
C GLU A 398 -13.80 -6.74 4.91
N ARG A 399 -13.00 -7.03 5.94
CA ARG A 399 -13.15 -8.22 6.81
C ARG A 399 -14.52 -8.32 7.50
N HIS A 400 -15.18 -7.20 7.77
CA HIS A 400 -16.46 -7.18 8.47
C HIS A 400 -17.64 -6.91 7.56
N THR A 401 -17.40 -6.28 6.40
CA THR A 401 -18.43 -5.88 5.44
C THR A 401 -18.64 -6.89 4.32
N ASP A 402 -17.78 -7.89 4.15
CA ASP A 402 -17.99 -8.94 3.14
C ASP A 402 -18.97 -10.02 3.66
N PRO A 403 -20.14 -10.21 3.02
CA PRO A 403 -21.11 -11.21 3.46
C PRO A 403 -20.68 -12.65 3.15
N LYS A 404 -19.68 -12.86 2.29
CA LYS A 404 -19.21 -14.20 1.89
C LYS A 404 -18.21 -14.78 2.87
N GLN A 405 -17.55 -13.95 3.68
CA GLN A 405 -16.60 -14.41 4.68
C GLN A 405 -17.28 -15.25 5.77
N ALA A 406 -16.55 -16.24 6.28
CA ALA A 406 -17.05 -17.13 7.32
C ALA A 406 -17.28 -16.42 8.67
N THR A 407 -16.50 -15.38 8.92
CA THR A 407 -16.46 -14.57 10.13
C THR A 407 -16.58 -13.09 9.76
N GLY A 408 -17.30 -12.31 10.57
CA GLY A 408 -17.47 -10.88 10.35
C GLY A 408 -18.85 -10.41 10.77
N LEU A 409 -19.00 -9.09 10.90
CA LEU A 409 -20.27 -8.52 11.35
C LEU A 409 -21.42 -8.78 10.35
N LEU A 410 -21.15 -8.63 9.04
CA LEU A 410 -22.17 -8.86 8.02
C LEU A 410 -22.48 -10.35 7.81
N SER A 411 -21.52 -11.25 8.03
CA SER A 411 -21.81 -12.69 7.98
C SER A 411 -22.69 -13.14 9.16
N ASP A 412 -22.49 -12.57 10.36
CA ASP A 412 -23.40 -12.73 11.48
C ASP A 412 -24.78 -12.13 11.19
N ALA A 413 -24.82 -10.95 10.56
CA ALA A 413 -26.07 -10.31 10.15
C ALA A 413 -26.83 -11.13 9.11
N LYS A 414 -26.12 -11.74 8.16
CA LYS A 414 -26.67 -12.68 7.17
C LYS A 414 -27.30 -13.89 7.85
N ARG A 415 -26.61 -14.50 8.82
CA ARG A 415 -27.17 -15.64 9.59
C ARG A 415 -28.45 -15.24 10.32
N LYS A 416 -28.48 -14.06 10.94
CA LYS A 416 -29.67 -13.52 11.60
C LYS A 416 -30.79 -13.19 10.61
N PHE A 417 -30.47 -12.67 9.44
CA PHE A 417 -31.42 -12.40 8.37
C PHE A 417 -32.07 -13.70 7.85
N ARG A 418 -31.31 -14.78 7.68
CA ARG A 418 -31.86 -16.11 7.35
C ARG A 418 -32.88 -16.58 8.39
N VAL A 419 -32.52 -16.51 9.67
CA VAL A 419 -33.44 -16.85 10.77
C VAL A 419 -34.68 -15.95 10.79
N LEU A 420 -34.54 -14.68 10.42
CA LEU A 420 -35.67 -13.78 10.28
C LEU A 420 -36.59 -14.26 9.17
N LEU A 421 -36.08 -14.55 7.98
CA LEU A 421 -36.88 -15.06 6.85
C LEU A 421 -37.56 -16.40 7.17
N ASP A 422 -36.86 -17.31 7.84
CA ASP A 422 -37.39 -18.62 8.25
C ASP A 422 -38.55 -18.50 9.25
N THR A 423 -38.64 -17.38 9.97
CA THR A 423 -39.55 -17.27 11.09
C THR A 423 -40.51 -16.08 11.03
N TRP A 424 -40.41 -15.28 9.97
CA TRP A 424 -41.31 -14.18 9.69
C TRP A 424 -42.72 -14.70 9.40
N ASP A 425 -43.69 -13.89 9.81
CA ASP A 425 -45.12 -14.15 9.63
C ASP A 425 -45.57 -13.48 8.33
N LEU A 426 -46.01 -14.28 7.35
CA LEU A 426 -46.27 -13.82 5.98
C LEU A 426 -47.48 -12.87 5.92
N HIS A 427 -48.46 -13.04 6.80
CA HIS A 427 -49.64 -12.17 6.91
C HIS A 427 -49.31 -10.73 7.32
N ARG A 428 -48.15 -10.51 7.96
CA ARG A 428 -47.72 -9.16 8.36
C ARG A 428 -47.16 -8.34 7.19
N GLY A 429 -46.98 -8.95 6.03
CA GLY A 429 -46.43 -8.31 4.84
C GLY A 429 -44.90 -8.23 4.85
N LEU A 430 -44.36 -7.16 4.27
CA LEU A 430 -42.93 -7.00 4.05
C LEU A 430 -42.14 -6.73 5.33
N VAL A 431 -40.94 -7.28 5.39
CA VAL A 431 -39.97 -6.96 6.44
C VAL A 431 -39.51 -5.52 6.26
N SER A 432 -39.51 -4.74 7.35
CA SER A 432 -39.04 -3.35 7.32
C SER A 432 -37.58 -3.26 6.87
N GLY A 433 -37.27 -2.33 5.96
CA GLY A 433 -35.90 -2.02 5.52
C GLY A 433 -35.22 -3.11 4.68
N LEU A 434 -35.99 -3.91 3.94
CA LEU A 434 -35.46 -4.93 3.02
C LEU A 434 -34.47 -4.40 1.99
N ASP A 435 -34.64 -3.17 1.52
CA ASP A 435 -33.75 -2.57 0.51
C ASP A 435 -32.32 -2.42 1.03
N LEU A 436 -32.16 -2.01 2.29
CA LEU A 436 -30.85 -1.89 2.91
C LEU A 436 -30.20 -3.26 3.18
N TRP A 437 -31.01 -4.31 3.41
CA TRP A 437 -30.52 -5.70 3.42
C TRP A 437 -30.06 -6.15 2.03
N ARG A 438 -30.78 -5.75 0.98
CA ARG A 438 -30.39 -6.00 -0.42
C ARG A 438 -29.07 -5.31 -0.75
N ASP A 439 -28.93 -4.04 -0.38
CA ASP A 439 -27.72 -3.25 -0.62
C ASP A 439 -26.51 -3.81 0.15
N ALA A 440 -26.69 -4.20 1.41
CA ALA A 440 -25.59 -4.73 2.22
C ALA A 440 -25.18 -6.15 1.81
N LEU A 441 -26.13 -7.06 1.55
CA LEU A 441 -25.84 -8.46 1.25
C LEU A 441 -25.55 -8.72 -0.23
N GLY A 442 -25.95 -7.82 -1.14
CA GLY A 442 -25.76 -7.95 -2.58
C GLY A 442 -26.31 -9.28 -3.11
N SER A 443 -25.45 -10.07 -3.78
CA SER A 443 -25.85 -11.38 -4.33
C SER A 443 -26.30 -12.40 -3.29
N GLU A 444 -25.81 -12.30 -2.05
CA GLU A 444 -26.20 -13.21 -0.97
C GLU A 444 -27.65 -13.00 -0.53
N PHE A 445 -28.22 -11.82 -0.77
CA PHE A 445 -29.61 -11.50 -0.50
C PHE A 445 -30.55 -12.43 -1.29
N ASP A 446 -30.35 -12.50 -2.61
CA ASP A 446 -31.17 -13.33 -3.51
C ASP A 446 -31.06 -14.82 -3.14
N THR A 447 -29.85 -15.29 -2.79
CA THR A 447 -29.63 -16.65 -2.33
C THR A 447 -30.40 -16.95 -1.04
N CYS A 448 -30.41 -16.00 -0.08
CA CYS A 448 -31.17 -16.15 1.15
C CYS A 448 -32.67 -16.22 0.87
N LEU A 449 -33.21 -15.35 0.01
CA LEU A 449 -34.63 -15.38 -0.35
C LEU A 449 -35.03 -16.69 -1.04
N ARG A 450 -34.22 -17.18 -1.98
CA ARG A 450 -34.50 -18.44 -2.70
C ARG A 450 -34.49 -19.67 -1.82
N HIS A 451 -33.59 -19.73 -0.83
CA HIS A 451 -33.45 -20.92 0.01
C HIS A 451 -34.33 -20.91 1.26
N HIS A 452 -34.62 -19.73 1.83
CA HIS A 452 -35.32 -19.60 3.10
C HIS A 452 -36.76 -19.08 2.96
N LEU A 453 -37.00 -18.11 2.07
CA LEU A 453 -38.33 -17.50 1.92
C LEU A 453 -39.17 -18.22 0.85
N LEU A 454 -38.61 -18.51 -0.32
CA LEU A 454 -39.34 -19.08 -1.45
C LEU A 454 -40.02 -20.43 -1.12
N PRO A 455 -39.38 -21.40 -0.42
CA PRO A 455 -40.05 -22.63 -0.03
C PRO A 455 -41.21 -22.38 0.94
N ARG A 456 -41.12 -21.35 1.80
CA ARG A 456 -42.20 -20.97 2.71
C ARG A 456 -43.35 -20.31 1.99
N LEU A 457 -43.10 -19.46 0.98
CA LEU A 457 -44.14 -18.90 0.13
C LEU A 457 -44.88 -20.00 -0.65
N SER A 458 -44.15 -21.00 -1.16
CA SER A 458 -44.74 -22.20 -1.78
C SER A 458 -45.61 -22.98 -0.80
N HIS A 459 -45.11 -23.23 0.42
CA HIS A 459 -45.85 -23.94 1.45
C HIS A 459 -47.11 -23.19 1.91
N HIS A 460 -47.03 -21.87 2.09
CA HIS A 460 -48.17 -21.01 2.42
C HIS A 460 -49.26 -21.06 1.34
N LEU A 461 -48.88 -20.97 0.06
CA LEU A 461 -49.83 -21.18 -1.05
C LEU A 461 -50.34 -22.61 -1.15
N ARG A 462 -49.58 -23.61 -0.68
CA ARG A 462 -50.03 -24.99 -0.70
C ARG A 462 -51.06 -25.28 0.38
N GLU A 463 -50.87 -24.76 1.59
CA GLU A 463 -51.72 -25.09 2.74
C GLU A 463 -52.91 -24.14 2.91
N GLU A 464 -52.70 -22.84 2.71
CA GLU A 464 -53.70 -21.82 3.08
C GLU A 464 -54.51 -21.31 1.88
N PHE A 465 -53.97 -21.43 0.66
CA PHE A 465 -54.69 -20.99 -0.53
C PHE A 465 -55.59 -22.10 -1.08
N GLU A 466 -56.90 -21.91 -0.98
CA GLU A 466 -57.90 -22.76 -1.64
C GLU A 466 -58.64 -21.94 -2.70
N VAL A 467 -58.86 -22.53 -3.87
CA VAL A 467 -59.70 -21.92 -4.89
C VAL A 467 -61.14 -22.38 -4.61
N ASN A 468 -62.05 -21.45 -4.36
CA ASN A 468 -63.45 -21.75 -4.09
C ASN A 468 -64.32 -20.75 -4.85
N PRO A 469 -65.08 -21.18 -5.87
CA PRO A 469 -65.91 -20.28 -6.68
C PRO A 469 -66.99 -19.53 -5.91
N GLN A 470 -67.40 -20.01 -4.73
CA GLN A 470 -68.49 -19.41 -3.93
C GLN A 470 -67.99 -18.43 -2.86
N ASP A 471 -66.79 -18.65 -2.31
CA ASP A 471 -66.21 -17.84 -1.25
C ASP A 471 -64.68 -17.85 -1.38
N GLN A 472 -64.14 -16.92 -2.18
CA GLN A 472 -62.72 -16.89 -2.51
C GLN A 472 -61.93 -16.03 -1.52
N ASP A 473 -61.01 -16.65 -0.80
CA ASP A 473 -60.00 -15.95 -0.01
C ASP A 473 -58.75 -15.66 -0.87
N LEU A 474 -58.35 -14.39 -0.93
CA LEU A 474 -57.17 -13.91 -1.67
C LEU A 474 -55.99 -13.58 -0.75
N THR A 475 -56.17 -13.62 0.57
CA THR A 475 -55.14 -13.20 1.54
C THR A 475 -53.82 -13.94 1.32
N ALA A 476 -53.86 -15.27 1.17
CA ALA A 476 -52.68 -16.08 0.93
C ALA A 476 -51.95 -15.72 -0.37
N LEU A 477 -52.69 -15.35 -1.42
CA LEU A 477 -52.13 -14.94 -2.71
C LEU A 477 -51.55 -13.52 -2.63
N GLU A 478 -52.27 -12.59 -2.02
CA GLU A 478 -51.81 -11.21 -1.81
C GLU A 478 -50.53 -11.17 -0.95
N ASP A 479 -50.46 -11.99 0.10
CA ASP A 479 -49.29 -12.09 0.96
C ASP A 479 -48.03 -12.53 0.19
N VAL A 480 -48.18 -13.43 -0.80
CA VAL A 480 -47.08 -13.79 -1.70
C VAL A 480 -46.78 -12.69 -2.71
N LEU A 481 -47.80 -12.06 -3.30
CA LEU A 481 -47.62 -11.00 -4.31
C LEU A 481 -46.95 -9.74 -3.75
N LYS A 482 -47.08 -9.46 -2.45
CA LYS A 482 -46.33 -8.38 -1.77
C LYS A 482 -44.82 -8.51 -1.94
N TRP A 483 -44.28 -9.73 -2.12
CA TRP A 483 -42.85 -9.99 -2.29
C TRP A 483 -42.37 -9.90 -3.74
N LYS A 484 -43.23 -9.58 -4.72
CA LYS A 484 -42.90 -9.63 -6.15
C LYS A 484 -41.66 -8.81 -6.53
N GLU A 485 -41.44 -7.66 -5.89
CA GLU A 485 -40.35 -6.73 -6.21
C GLU A 485 -38.97 -7.23 -5.75
N PHE A 486 -38.93 -8.24 -4.88
CA PHE A 486 -37.71 -8.84 -4.35
C PHE A 486 -37.28 -10.10 -5.11
N PHE A 487 -38.16 -10.66 -5.94
CA PHE A 487 -37.86 -11.82 -6.77
C PHE A 487 -37.78 -11.46 -8.25
N GLN A 488 -37.03 -12.26 -9.01
CA GLN A 488 -37.11 -12.19 -10.47
C GLN A 488 -38.50 -12.64 -10.92
N PRO A 489 -39.15 -11.95 -11.88
CA PRO A 489 -40.51 -12.28 -12.32
C PRO A 489 -40.70 -13.76 -12.71
N ASN A 490 -39.67 -14.36 -13.33
CA ASN A 490 -39.66 -15.77 -13.70
C ASN A 490 -39.80 -16.72 -12.49
N VAL A 491 -39.19 -16.38 -11.34
CA VAL A 491 -39.29 -17.21 -10.13
C VAL A 491 -40.70 -17.16 -9.55
N MET A 492 -41.32 -15.98 -9.52
CA MET A 492 -42.71 -15.82 -9.08
C MET A 492 -43.69 -16.51 -10.04
N ALA A 493 -43.45 -16.44 -11.35
CA ALA A 493 -44.26 -17.14 -12.34
C ALA A 493 -44.19 -18.66 -12.15
N LEU A 494 -43.00 -19.22 -11.97
CA LEU A 494 -42.82 -20.65 -11.69
C LEU A 494 -43.48 -21.09 -10.37
N LEU A 495 -43.46 -20.24 -9.34
CA LEU A 495 -44.16 -20.49 -8.08
C LEU A 495 -45.67 -20.61 -8.29
N LEU A 496 -46.27 -19.69 -9.05
CA LEU A 496 -47.69 -19.72 -9.37
C LEU A 496 -48.05 -20.95 -10.22
N VAL A 497 -47.22 -21.29 -11.21
CA VAL A 497 -47.38 -22.49 -12.05
C VAL A 497 -47.33 -23.77 -11.22
N ALA A 498 -46.49 -23.81 -10.18
CA ALA A 498 -46.35 -24.98 -9.32
C ALA A 498 -47.47 -25.14 -8.28
N GLU A 499 -47.95 -24.07 -7.66
CA GLU A 499 -48.87 -24.15 -6.51
C GLU A 499 -50.28 -23.58 -6.79
N PHE A 500 -50.40 -22.53 -7.59
CA PHE A 500 -51.69 -21.87 -7.89
C PHE A 500 -52.43 -22.56 -9.05
N PHE A 501 -51.79 -22.68 -10.21
CA PHE A 501 -52.44 -23.18 -11.42
C PHE A 501 -52.97 -24.62 -11.32
N PRO A 502 -52.33 -25.57 -10.62
CA PRO A 502 -52.89 -26.91 -10.46
C PRO A 502 -54.22 -26.92 -9.70
N LYS A 503 -54.35 -26.10 -8.65
CA LYS A 503 -55.60 -25.94 -7.90
C LYS A 503 -56.67 -25.28 -8.77
N TRP A 504 -56.29 -24.24 -9.49
CA TRP A 504 -57.17 -23.53 -10.40
C TRP A 504 -57.71 -24.43 -11.54
N HIS A 505 -56.83 -25.17 -12.21
CA HIS A 505 -57.20 -26.13 -13.26
C HIS A 505 -58.07 -27.26 -12.75
N HIS A 506 -57.83 -27.73 -11.52
CA HIS A 506 -58.66 -28.76 -10.90
C HIS A 506 -60.11 -28.30 -10.73
N ILE A 507 -60.32 -27.08 -10.24
CA ILE A 507 -61.67 -26.55 -10.04
C ILE A 507 -62.33 -26.19 -11.36
N LEU A 508 -61.57 -25.69 -12.32
CA LEU A 508 -62.08 -25.54 -13.69
C LEU A 508 -62.58 -26.89 -14.23
N TYR A 509 -61.82 -27.97 -14.08
CA TYR A 509 -62.23 -29.32 -14.49
C TYR A 509 -63.50 -29.79 -13.76
N VAL A 510 -63.56 -29.63 -12.43
CA VAL A 510 -64.74 -30.02 -11.63
C VAL A 510 -65.98 -29.24 -12.07
N TRP A 511 -65.84 -27.93 -12.33
CA TRP A 511 -66.94 -27.09 -12.76
C TRP A 511 -67.41 -27.44 -14.18
N LEU A 512 -66.49 -27.76 -15.10
CA LEU A 512 -66.81 -28.20 -16.46
C LEU A 512 -67.45 -29.60 -16.53
N THR A 513 -67.24 -30.44 -15.51
CA THR A 513 -67.79 -31.81 -15.43
C THR A 513 -69.18 -31.85 -14.78
N ASN A 514 -69.50 -30.89 -13.92
CA ASN A 514 -70.74 -30.86 -13.12
C ASN A 514 -71.73 -29.81 -13.65
N ASP A 515 -72.38 -30.07 -14.79
CA ASP A 515 -73.37 -29.19 -15.46
C ASP A 515 -72.97 -27.70 -15.50
N PRO A 516 -71.96 -27.33 -16.33
CA PRO A 516 -71.39 -25.99 -16.35
C PRO A 516 -72.33 -24.91 -16.92
N ASN A 517 -72.40 -23.76 -16.26
CA ASN A 517 -72.84 -22.52 -16.88
C ASN A 517 -71.62 -21.79 -17.49
N TYR A 518 -71.44 -21.92 -18.81
CA TYR A 518 -70.25 -21.36 -19.50
C TYR A 518 -70.11 -19.84 -19.37
N GLU A 519 -71.20 -19.09 -19.15
CA GLU A 519 -71.14 -17.64 -18.97
C GLU A 519 -70.52 -17.28 -17.60
N GLU A 520 -70.89 -18.00 -16.55
CA GLU A 520 -70.30 -17.85 -15.21
C GLU A 520 -68.83 -18.29 -15.20
N VAL A 521 -68.50 -19.40 -15.87
CA VAL A 521 -67.11 -19.87 -16.00
C VAL A 521 -66.24 -18.85 -16.74
N ALA A 522 -66.76 -18.20 -17.79
CA ALA A 522 -66.03 -17.16 -18.53
C ALA A 522 -65.80 -15.88 -17.70
N GLN A 523 -66.78 -15.48 -16.89
CA GLN A 523 -66.63 -14.36 -15.94
C GLN A 523 -65.61 -14.69 -14.85
N TRP A 524 -65.64 -15.90 -14.29
CA TRP A 524 -64.67 -16.37 -13.30
C TRP A 524 -63.24 -16.44 -13.85
N PHE A 525 -63.04 -16.95 -15.07
CA PHE A 525 -61.75 -16.95 -15.75
C PHE A 525 -61.21 -15.53 -15.91
N SER A 526 -62.05 -14.61 -16.42
CA SER A 526 -61.66 -13.23 -16.66
C SER A 526 -61.29 -12.51 -15.36
N TRP A 527 -62.05 -12.76 -14.29
CA TRP A 527 -61.78 -12.21 -12.97
C TRP A 527 -60.42 -12.70 -12.41
N TRP A 528 -60.14 -14.00 -12.47
CA TRP A 528 -58.85 -14.53 -12.00
C TRP A 528 -57.65 -13.94 -12.74
N ARG A 529 -57.78 -13.71 -14.05
CA ARG A 529 -56.74 -13.04 -14.83
C ARG A 529 -56.46 -11.62 -14.33
N THR A 530 -57.45 -10.92 -13.78
CA THR A 530 -57.24 -9.58 -13.19
C THR A 530 -56.55 -9.59 -11.83
N GLN A 531 -56.57 -10.71 -11.10
CA GLN A 531 -55.95 -10.83 -9.78
C GLN A 531 -54.42 -11.02 -9.87
N ILE A 532 -53.92 -11.56 -10.99
CA ILE A 532 -52.48 -11.67 -11.23
C ILE A 532 -51.95 -10.35 -11.84
N PRO A 533 -50.85 -9.76 -11.32
CA PRO A 533 -50.25 -8.56 -11.91
C PRO A 533 -49.89 -8.72 -13.39
N ALA A 534 -50.06 -7.66 -14.18
CA ALA A 534 -49.80 -7.65 -15.62
C ALA A 534 -48.39 -8.14 -15.98
N ASP A 535 -47.37 -7.68 -15.23
CA ASP A 535 -45.96 -8.06 -15.42
C ASP A 535 -45.72 -9.58 -15.37
N LEU A 536 -46.54 -10.30 -14.59
CA LEU A 536 -46.50 -11.76 -14.49
C LEU A 536 -47.37 -12.42 -15.56
N ASN A 537 -48.56 -11.88 -15.82
CA ASN A 537 -49.46 -12.41 -16.85
C ASN A 537 -48.88 -12.35 -18.27
N ASP A 538 -48.06 -11.35 -18.57
CA ASP A 538 -47.42 -11.20 -19.89
C ASP A 538 -46.30 -12.24 -20.12
N MET A 539 -45.90 -12.99 -19.08
CA MET A 539 -44.91 -14.05 -19.21
C MET A 539 -45.49 -15.26 -19.94
N THR A 540 -44.75 -15.79 -20.91
CA THR A 540 -45.18 -16.93 -21.72
C THR A 540 -45.55 -18.15 -20.87
N ILE A 541 -44.85 -18.37 -19.75
CA ILE A 541 -45.09 -19.51 -18.86
C ILE A 541 -46.49 -19.43 -18.22
N ILE A 542 -46.94 -18.23 -17.86
CA ILE A 542 -48.27 -18.02 -17.28
C ILE A 542 -49.34 -18.01 -18.38
N ASP A 543 -49.06 -17.37 -19.51
CA ASP A 543 -49.98 -17.35 -20.66
C ASP A 543 -50.25 -18.77 -21.20
N ASP A 544 -49.24 -19.64 -21.22
CA ASP A 544 -49.39 -21.05 -21.57
C ASP A 544 -50.36 -21.79 -20.63
N GLU A 545 -50.33 -21.50 -19.32
CA GLU A 545 -51.28 -22.09 -18.36
C GLU A 545 -52.70 -21.55 -18.56
N TRP A 546 -52.87 -20.25 -18.82
CA TRP A 546 -54.17 -19.68 -19.18
C TRP A 546 -54.72 -20.29 -20.48
N ASN A 547 -53.86 -20.48 -21.49
CA ASN A 547 -54.22 -21.10 -22.77
C ASN A 547 -54.64 -22.56 -22.60
N LYS A 548 -54.01 -23.33 -21.70
CA LYS A 548 -54.46 -24.69 -21.33
C LYS A 548 -55.87 -24.67 -20.74
N GLY A 549 -56.17 -23.69 -19.89
CA GLY A 549 -57.52 -23.50 -19.33
C GLY A 549 -58.56 -23.16 -20.41
N LEU A 550 -58.22 -22.29 -21.37
CA LEU A 550 -59.10 -21.99 -22.50
C LEU A 550 -59.33 -23.21 -23.40
N GLN A 551 -58.30 -24.02 -23.64
CA GLN A 551 -58.40 -25.26 -24.41
C GLN A 551 -59.30 -26.28 -23.72
N SER A 552 -59.24 -26.42 -22.39
CA SER A 552 -60.12 -27.31 -21.65
C SER A 552 -61.58 -26.83 -21.69
N MET A 553 -61.83 -25.52 -21.63
CA MET A 553 -63.17 -24.93 -21.82
C MET A 553 -63.71 -25.16 -23.24
N ASP A 554 -62.92 -24.92 -24.29
CA ASP A 554 -63.32 -25.15 -25.69
C ASP A 554 -63.64 -26.65 -25.91
N LEU A 555 -62.77 -27.54 -25.44
CA LEU A 555 -62.98 -28.99 -25.54
C LEU A 555 -64.25 -29.43 -24.79
N ALA A 556 -64.47 -28.93 -23.56
CA ALA A 556 -65.68 -29.22 -22.80
C ALA A 556 -66.95 -28.75 -23.52
N SER A 557 -66.92 -27.56 -24.13
CA SER A 557 -68.05 -27.03 -24.90
C SER A 557 -68.40 -27.87 -26.13
N ARG A 558 -67.39 -28.46 -26.79
CA ARG A 558 -67.58 -29.36 -27.95
C ARG A 558 -68.13 -30.73 -27.55
N LEU A 559 -67.78 -31.22 -26.36
CA LEU A 559 -68.23 -32.52 -25.86
C LEU A 559 -69.63 -32.49 -25.20
N GLY A 560 -70.07 -31.33 -24.71
CA GLY A 560 -71.38 -31.19 -24.05
C GLY A 560 -71.52 -32.16 -22.87
N HIS A 561 -72.60 -32.94 -22.81
CA HIS A 561 -72.81 -33.93 -21.73
C HIS A 561 -71.74 -35.04 -21.66
N ARG A 562 -70.94 -35.26 -22.71
CA ARG A 562 -69.83 -36.24 -22.70
C ARG A 562 -68.58 -35.71 -22.01
N ALA A 563 -68.53 -34.41 -21.72
CA ALA A 563 -67.47 -33.77 -20.96
C ALA A 563 -67.18 -34.52 -19.65
N ALA A 564 -68.23 -34.96 -18.95
CA ALA A 564 -68.09 -35.66 -17.67
C ALA A 564 -67.35 -37.01 -17.74
N THR A 565 -67.22 -37.61 -18.94
CA THR A 565 -66.62 -38.93 -19.13
C THR A 565 -65.36 -38.91 -20.00
N GLU A 566 -65.20 -37.90 -20.86
CA GLU A 566 -64.16 -37.84 -21.89
C GLU A 566 -63.15 -36.67 -21.71
N LEU A 567 -63.36 -35.76 -20.75
CA LEU A 567 -62.37 -34.73 -20.42
C LEU A 567 -61.15 -35.36 -19.72
N PRO A 568 -59.92 -35.10 -20.18
CA PRO A 568 -58.72 -35.56 -19.49
C PRO A 568 -58.56 -34.82 -18.16
N LEU A 569 -58.16 -35.54 -17.10
CA LEU A 569 -57.83 -34.92 -15.83
C LEU A 569 -56.64 -33.94 -16.01
N PRO A 570 -56.66 -32.78 -15.34
CA PRO A 570 -55.56 -31.84 -15.39
C PRO A 570 -54.28 -32.51 -14.89
N SER A 571 -53.23 -32.49 -15.71
CA SER A 571 -51.97 -33.16 -15.40
C SER A 571 -51.30 -32.51 -14.20
N THR A 572 -51.43 -33.11 -13.02
CA THR A 572 -50.65 -32.75 -11.83
C THR A 572 -49.22 -33.25 -12.03
N THR A 573 -48.35 -32.44 -12.63
CA THR A 573 -46.92 -32.74 -12.68
C THR A 573 -46.29 -32.55 -11.31
N THR A 574 -46.37 -33.59 -10.47
CA THR A 574 -45.28 -33.87 -9.52
C THR A 574 -44.19 -34.59 -10.30
N THR A 575 -43.04 -33.93 -10.50
CA THR A 575 -41.84 -34.52 -11.06
C THR A 575 -41.34 -35.66 -10.16
N THR A 576 -41.73 -36.89 -10.50
CA THR A 576 -40.96 -38.10 -10.20
C THR A 576 -40.45 -38.62 -11.53
N THR A 577 -39.14 -38.51 -11.72
CA THR A 577 -38.41 -39.14 -12.83
C THR A 577 -38.65 -40.65 -12.82
N ALA A 578 -39.58 -41.11 -13.66
CA ALA A 578 -39.65 -42.49 -14.11
C ALA A 578 -38.92 -42.56 -15.45
N VAL A 579 -37.80 -43.28 -15.46
CA VAL A 579 -37.04 -43.63 -16.66
C VAL A 579 -37.89 -44.57 -17.51
N PRO A 580 -38.11 -44.30 -18.82
CA PRO A 580 -38.44 -45.35 -19.76
C PRO A 580 -37.16 -45.80 -20.45
N SER A 581 -36.83 -47.06 -20.22
CA SER A 581 -35.92 -47.85 -21.04
C SER A 581 -36.49 -48.01 -22.45
N GLU A 582 -35.74 -47.59 -23.48
CA GLU A 582 -35.95 -48.09 -24.84
C GLU A 582 -34.63 -48.35 -25.58
N GLU A 583 -34.60 -49.53 -26.19
CA GLU A 583 -33.52 -50.07 -27.00
C GLU A 583 -33.51 -49.44 -28.41
N LYS A 584 -32.34 -48.94 -28.79
CA LYS A 584 -31.72 -48.85 -30.14
C LYS A 584 -32.64 -48.90 -31.40
N LYS A 585 -32.53 -47.86 -32.23
CA LYS A 585 -31.92 -47.88 -33.60
C LYS A 585 -31.73 -46.47 -34.19
N LYS A 586 -30.58 -46.28 -34.86
CA LYS A 586 -30.10 -45.11 -35.66
C LYS A 586 -30.59 -45.20 -37.13
N PRO A 587 -30.24 -44.28 -38.07
CA PRO A 587 -29.98 -42.81 -38.05
C PRO A 587 -30.67 -42.04 -39.22
N VAL A 588 -30.55 -40.70 -39.30
CA VAL A 588 -30.09 -39.88 -40.48
C VAL A 588 -30.10 -38.37 -40.14
N GLU A 589 -29.13 -37.66 -40.71
CA GLU A 589 -28.64 -36.28 -40.59
C GLU A 589 -29.63 -35.10 -40.74
N SER A 590 -29.36 -34.01 -40.01
CA SER A 590 -28.85 -32.73 -40.58
C SER A 590 -28.51 -31.70 -39.49
N THR A 591 -27.32 -31.11 -39.60
CA THR A 591 -26.81 -29.93 -38.85
C THR A 591 -27.18 -28.63 -39.61
N PRO A 592 -26.92 -27.37 -39.15
CA PRO A 592 -26.05 -26.95 -38.02
C PRO A 592 -26.56 -25.79 -37.13
N GLY A 593 -25.89 -25.61 -35.97
CA GLY A 593 -25.60 -24.26 -35.47
C GLY A 593 -25.93 -23.96 -33.99
N ARG A 594 -25.02 -24.29 -33.05
CA ARG A 594 -24.68 -23.37 -31.94
C ARG A 594 -23.38 -23.78 -31.24
N LYS A 595 -22.58 -22.77 -30.93
CA LYS A 595 -21.26 -22.80 -30.28
C LYS A 595 -21.32 -23.62 -28.96
N PRO A 596 -20.29 -24.43 -28.64
CA PRO A 596 -20.29 -25.20 -27.40
C PRO A 596 -20.18 -24.27 -26.19
N LYS A 597 -21.02 -24.53 -25.18
CA LYS A 597 -20.72 -24.11 -23.80
C LYS A 597 -19.40 -24.77 -23.42
N VAL A 598 -18.46 -23.98 -22.92
CA VAL A 598 -17.31 -24.47 -22.18
C VAL A 598 -17.88 -25.24 -20.99
N VAL A 599 -17.86 -26.56 -21.07
CA VAL A 599 -17.83 -27.39 -19.86
C VAL A 599 -16.45 -27.09 -19.29
N GLU A 600 -16.41 -26.40 -18.16
CA GLU A 600 -15.22 -26.47 -17.31
C GLU A 600 -15.09 -27.95 -16.94
N GLU A 601 -14.24 -28.65 -17.69
CA GLU A 601 -13.66 -29.90 -17.22
C GLU A 601 -13.08 -29.57 -15.85
N VAL A 602 -13.70 -30.12 -14.78
CA VAL A 602 -13.12 -30.04 -13.44
C VAL A 602 -11.72 -30.60 -13.58
N ALA A 603 -10.72 -29.72 -13.53
CA ALA A 603 -9.35 -30.14 -13.74
C ALA A 603 -9.04 -31.14 -12.63
N PHE A 604 -8.42 -32.28 -12.94
CA PHE A 604 -8.05 -33.29 -11.94
C PHE A 604 -7.30 -32.70 -10.73
N LYS A 605 -6.63 -31.56 -10.93
CA LYS A 605 -6.04 -30.72 -9.89
C LYS A 605 -7.05 -30.27 -8.80
N ASP A 606 -8.26 -29.87 -9.18
CA ASP A 606 -9.29 -29.39 -8.25
C ASP A 606 -9.84 -30.56 -7.41
N ILE A 607 -9.94 -31.76 -8.01
CA ILE A 607 -10.31 -33.00 -7.32
C ILE A 607 -9.21 -33.40 -6.32
N LEU A 608 -7.93 -33.26 -6.70
CA LEU A 608 -6.81 -33.50 -5.80
C LEU A 608 -6.79 -32.49 -4.65
N GLU A 609 -7.05 -31.21 -4.91
CA GLU A 609 -7.08 -30.16 -3.88
C GLU A 609 -8.24 -30.38 -2.88
N SER A 610 -9.42 -30.76 -3.36
CA SER A 610 -10.55 -31.11 -2.47
C SER A 610 -10.22 -32.34 -1.63
N TRP A 611 -9.65 -33.39 -2.23
CA TRP A 611 -9.26 -34.61 -1.53
C TRP A 611 -8.16 -34.34 -0.48
N CYS A 612 -7.14 -33.53 -0.81
CA CYS A 612 -6.13 -33.13 0.17
C CYS A 612 -6.76 -32.39 1.36
N THR A 613 -7.74 -31.51 1.11
CA THR A 613 -8.43 -30.76 2.17
C THR A 613 -9.24 -31.70 3.08
N GLU A 614 -9.91 -32.70 2.52
CA GLU A 614 -10.64 -33.73 3.28
C GLU A 614 -9.71 -34.56 4.18
N GLN A 615 -8.50 -34.87 3.70
CA GLN A 615 -7.48 -35.61 4.45
C GLN A 615 -6.61 -34.72 5.37
N GLY A 616 -6.91 -33.43 5.50
CA GLY A 616 -6.12 -32.50 6.32
C GLY A 616 -4.73 -32.18 5.78
N LEU A 617 -4.50 -32.41 4.48
CA LEU A 617 -3.27 -32.12 3.76
C LEU A 617 -3.38 -30.78 3.02
N ILE A 618 -2.23 -30.11 2.85
CA ILE A 618 -2.12 -28.85 2.12
C ILE A 618 -1.28 -29.08 0.85
N MET A 619 -1.82 -28.68 -0.30
CA MET A 619 -1.14 -28.68 -1.59
C MET A 619 -0.54 -27.29 -1.87
N LEU A 620 0.78 -27.21 -2.03
CA LEU A 620 1.54 -25.97 -2.24
C LEU A 620 2.25 -25.98 -3.60
N PRO A 621 2.05 -24.99 -4.49
CA PRO A 621 2.77 -24.92 -5.75
C PRO A 621 4.26 -24.59 -5.51
N LEU A 622 5.14 -25.46 -5.99
CA LEU A 622 6.56 -25.19 -6.08
C LEU A 622 6.78 -24.50 -7.42
N ARG A 623 7.36 -23.29 -7.44
CA ARG A 623 7.66 -22.53 -8.67
C ARG A 623 8.82 -23.15 -9.47
N GLU A 624 8.83 -24.48 -9.57
CA GLU A 624 9.81 -25.32 -10.23
C GLU A 624 9.06 -26.25 -11.20
N ALA A 625 9.65 -26.50 -12.37
CA ALA A 625 9.09 -27.39 -13.37
C ALA A 625 9.84 -28.73 -13.38
N HIS A 626 9.13 -29.81 -13.71
CA HIS A 626 9.74 -31.14 -13.86
C HIS A 626 10.83 -31.10 -14.95
N PRO A 627 12.06 -31.57 -14.69
CA PRO A 627 13.21 -31.38 -15.58
C PRO A 627 13.07 -32.04 -16.95
N GLN A 628 12.25 -33.10 -17.09
CA GLN A 628 12.02 -33.79 -18.37
C GLN A 628 10.72 -33.41 -19.07
N ASN A 629 9.67 -33.06 -18.31
CA ASN A 629 8.31 -32.94 -18.84
C ASN A 629 7.79 -31.49 -18.81
N GLY A 630 8.49 -30.58 -18.12
CA GLY A 630 8.11 -29.16 -18.01
C GLY A 630 6.86 -28.89 -17.17
N LEU A 631 6.24 -29.93 -16.58
CA LEU A 631 5.02 -29.81 -15.78
C LEU A 631 5.30 -29.16 -14.42
N PRO A 632 4.36 -28.36 -13.87
CA PRO A 632 4.54 -27.70 -12.58
C PRO A 632 4.60 -28.72 -11.44
N LEU A 633 5.49 -28.48 -10.49
CA LEU A 633 5.63 -29.29 -9.28
C LEU A 633 4.80 -28.73 -8.13
N PHE A 634 4.25 -29.62 -7.32
CA PHE A 634 3.47 -29.31 -6.13
C PHE A 634 4.07 -30.04 -4.93
N ARG A 635 3.86 -29.50 -3.73
CA ARG A 635 4.18 -30.15 -2.47
C ARG A 635 2.90 -30.46 -1.72
N ILE A 636 2.66 -31.73 -1.41
CA ILE A 636 1.57 -32.20 -0.56
C ILE A 636 2.13 -32.46 0.84
N THR A 637 1.62 -31.76 1.85
CA THR A 637 2.16 -31.81 3.22
C THR A 637 1.07 -31.71 4.28
N ALA A 638 1.23 -32.42 5.39
CA ALA A 638 0.39 -32.28 6.58
C ALA A 638 0.84 -31.12 7.50
N SER A 639 2.00 -30.50 7.23
CA SER A 639 2.54 -29.44 8.10
C SER A 639 2.01 -28.06 7.71
N ALA A 640 1.39 -27.37 8.67
CA ALA A 640 0.99 -25.96 8.54
C ALA A 640 2.15 -25.00 8.23
N THR A 641 3.40 -25.42 8.45
CA THR A 641 4.61 -24.61 8.16
C THR A 641 5.06 -24.68 6.69
N GLY A 642 4.43 -25.54 5.86
CA GLY A 642 4.79 -25.76 4.46
C GLY A 642 6.12 -26.50 4.24
N LYS A 643 6.77 -26.97 5.32
CA LYS A 643 8.02 -27.72 5.30
C LYS A 643 7.75 -29.21 5.56
N GLY A 644 8.43 -30.09 4.81
CA GLY A 644 8.17 -31.52 4.81
C GLY A 644 7.05 -31.93 3.85
N GLY A 645 6.98 -33.21 3.50
CA GLY A 645 5.95 -33.77 2.61
C GLY A 645 6.44 -34.31 1.25
N VAL A 646 5.45 -34.69 0.45
CA VAL A 646 5.44 -35.19 -0.94
C VAL A 646 5.74 -34.15 -2.02
N VAL A 647 6.80 -34.22 -2.83
CA VAL A 647 6.84 -33.48 -4.12
C VAL A 647 6.13 -34.31 -5.18
N ALA A 648 5.18 -33.72 -5.90
CA ALA A 648 4.39 -34.40 -6.92
C ALA A 648 4.12 -33.52 -8.15
N PHE A 649 3.90 -34.12 -9.32
CA PHE A 649 3.33 -33.46 -10.49
C PHE A 649 2.07 -34.18 -10.97
N LEU A 650 1.27 -33.47 -11.78
CA LEU A 650 0.05 -33.99 -12.38
C LEU A 650 0.26 -34.24 -13.86
N GLN A 651 -0.07 -35.44 -14.33
CA GLN A 651 -0.05 -35.78 -15.76
C GLN A 651 -1.31 -36.58 -16.10
N GLY A 652 -2.26 -35.93 -16.78
CA GLY A 652 -3.61 -36.47 -16.93
C GLY A 652 -4.32 -36.60 -15.57
N ASP A 653 -4.97 -37.73 -15.35
CA ASP A 653 -5.73 -38.03 -14.12
C ASP A 653 -4.90 -38.83 -13.09
N VAL A 654 -3.58 -38.65 -13.09
CA VAL A 654 -2.66 -39.40 -12.21
C VAL A 654 -1.68 -38.46 -11.51
N VAL A 655 -1.50 -38.70 -10.21
CA VAL A 655 -0.51 -38.00 -9.37
C VAL A 655 0.81 -38.77 -9.38
N TRP A 656 1.89 -38.12 -9.79
CA TRP A 656 3.23 -38.70 -9.80
C TRP A 656 4.06 -38.14 -8.66
N VAL A 657 4.53 -39.01 -7.77
CA VAL A 657 5.21 -38.61 -6.51
C VAL A 657 6.69 -38.94 -6.57
N GLN A 658 7.54 -38.00 -6.15
CA GLN A 658 8.99 -38.16 -6.12
C GLN A 658 9.43 -39.16 -5.04
N ASN A 659 10.29 -40.12 -5.40
CA ASN A 659 10.81 -41.08 -4.42
C ASN A 659 11.84 -40.42 -3.48
N LYS A 660 11.71 -40.66 -2.16
CA LYS A 660 12.59 -40.09 -1.12
C LYS A 660 14.06 -40.52 -1.26
N LYS A 661 14.34 -41.72 -1.79
CA LYS A 661 15.71 -42.28 -1.93
C LYS A 661 16.36 -41.98 -3.27
N ALA A 662 15.56 -41.85 -4.33
CA ALA A 662 16.04 -41.60 -5.69
C ALA A 662 15.24 -40.45 -6.31
N LYS A 663 15.78 -39.23 -6.25
CA LYS A 663 15.11 -38.00 -6.67
C LYS A 663 14.75 -37.94 -8.17
N GLU A 664 15.33 -38.82 -8.99
CA GLU A 664 15.03 -38.91 -10.42
C GLU A 664 13.90 -39.90 -10.75
N ILE A 665 13.44 -40.69 -9.76
CA ILE A 665 12.40 -41.70 -9.93
C ILE A 665 11.06 -41.15 -9.40
N TRP A 666 10.04 -41.23 -10.26
CA TRP A 666 8.67 -40.79 -9.97
C TRP A 666 7.72 -41.98 -10.05
N GLU A 667 6.88 -42.15 -9.04
CA GLU A 667 5.95 -43.27 -8.92
C GLU A 667 4.52 -42.75 -9.08
N PRO A 668 3.68 -43.37 -9.94
CA PRO A 668 2.27 -43.01 -10.03
C PRO A 668 1.56 -43.50 -8.77
N MET A 669 0.72 -42.64 -8.19
CA MET A 669 -0.01 -42.92 -6.96
C MET A 669 -1.47 -42.51 -7.09
N GLY A 670 -2.37 -43.38 -6.62
CA GLY A 670 -3.79 -43.08 -6.49
C GLY A 670 -4.10 -42.23 -5.25
N LEU A 671 -5.32 -41.71 -5.19
CA LEU A 671 -5.86 -40.97 -4.02
C LEU A 671 -6.24 -41.95 -2.90
N GLU A 672 -5.24 -42.61 -2.33
CA GLU A 672 -5.38 -43.66 -1.31
C GLU A 672 -4.53 -43.33 -0.07
N ASP A 673 -4.74 -44.03 1.04
CA ASP A 673 -4.07 -43.81 2.33
C ASP A 673 -2.53 -43.78 2.24
N ARG A 674 -1.95 -44.49 1.26
CA ARG A 674 -0.51 -44.48 0.98
C ARG A 674 0.05 -43.10 0.64
N LEU A 675 -0.75 -42.24 -0.01
CA LEU A 675 -0.35 -40.87 -0.33
C LEU A 675 -0.35 -40.00 0.93
N VAL A 676 -1.30 -40.24 1.84
CA VAL A 676 -1.40 -39.56 3.14
C VAL A 676 -0.20 -39.93 4.01
N GLU A 677 0.10 -41.23 4.17
CA GLU A 677 1.25 -41.72 4.96
C GLU A 677 2.56 -41.09 4.49
N ARG A 678 2.76 -41.03 3.17
CA ARG A 678 3.95 -40.41 2.56
C ARG A 678 4.02 -38.90 2.81
N ALA A 679 2.89 -38.20 2.77
CA ALA A 679 2.78 -36.75 2.99
C ALA A 679 2.95 -36.36 4.47
N GLU A 680 2.52 -37.22 5.40
CA GLU A 680 2.72 -37.08 6.85
C GLU A 680 4.14 -37.45 7.31
N GLY A 681 4.87 -38.19 6.47
CA GLY A 681 6.25 -38.61 6.78
C GLY A 681 6.33 -39.90 7.60
N LEU A 682 5.21 -40.61 7.76
CA LEU A 682 5.18 -41.98 8.25
C LEU A 682 5.68 -42.93 7.14
N LYS A 683 6.29 -44.04 7.54
CA LYS A 683 7.28 -44.80 6.74
C LYS A 683 6.79 -45.32 5.39
#